data_AF-A0AAV3PVH7-F1
#
_entry.id   AF-A0AAV3PVH7-F1
#
_cell.length_a   1.000
_cell.length_b   1.000
_cell.length_c   1.000
_cell.angle_alpha   90.00
_cell.angle_beta   90.00
_cell.angle_gamma   90.00
#
_symmetry.space_group_name_H-M   'P 1'
#
loop_
_entity.id
_entity.type
_entity.pdbx_description
1 polymer ?
#
loop_
_entity_poly.entity_id
_entity_poly.type
_entity_poly.pdbx_seq_one_letter_code
_entity_poly.pdbx_strand_id
1 'polypeptide(L)'
;MKLTSVSCLTNSISRFIHLATCCAAKIPSQSVFKIMASCLKQLKPLLDNVLDNKIPTDDTVCNVCEELDMAVNEAREFLEKWSPKMSTILCVLQSEQLLFTIQSSSRKITYTLHELLEAPSTSNLPFPQRHMQEFQSSKPENVSKLIEEALACQSRGKVPHAEHLCAIVESLALTSKYELLNEHIAVEKERVKAKNNNLKRASDTLDNIIDLISNIRDYMSKCGNLNVFKGMQIPSYFQCPLSLELMVDPVIVASGQTYDRTSIQKWLDSGLILCPQTHQRLTHTNLIPNYTVKALIVNWCEENGIKLPDPHGSPDNTSVLSLPADFGQVNSKCSLQSNSSTLEVPCQSEKGCEKENVSLESGVSELNIQPEKESVRVAHSSPEHSYSHSRTESTSSAVSSIDYIPGGSTDVSRISSKHDSASDASGEITSDSQTSVNKHLEYSPSSARHHQSSKTLNEVAVNGKHNLSRGFSFKSESSSNDLTTTSHVEEVVKELTSQTTELQTSAAAELRFLAKNNMENRLIIGQCGAIAPLISLLYSDVKITQEHAVTALLNLSICEKIKAMIGQEGAIEPLIYVLRTGNAGARENAAAAVFSLSLLEEYRIKIGRTGAVKALVELLGSGSMRGKKDAATALFNLSIYHENKARIIQAGAVKHLVHLLDPAKEMVDKAIAVLANLSTISEGCLAIAREGGIPALVEIVETGSARGKENAATTLLQMCMNSPKYCKLILQEGAVPPLVALSQSGTPRAKEKAQQLLSHFRNQREGSAVRGGKS
;
A
#
# COMPACT_ATOMS: atom_id res chain seq x y z
N MET A 1 -15.82 6.47 60.30
CA MET A 1 -15.43 5.43 59.34
C MET A 1 -16.64 4.86 58.60
N LYS A 2 -17.62 4.18 59.21
CA LYS A 2 -18.71 3.57 58.42
C LYS A 2 -19.56 4.57 57.59
N LEU A 3 -20.13 5.61 58.21
CA LEU A 3 -20.92 6.63 57.48
C LEU A 3 -20.08 7.57 56.57
N THR A 4 -18.75 7.63 56.72
CA THR A 4 -17.93 8.56 55.93
C THR A 4 -17.83 8.16 54.46
N SER A 5 -17.82 6.86 54.15
CA SER A 5 -17.78 6.36 52.78
C SER A 5 -19.09 6.61 52.03
N VAL A 6 -20.24 6.44 52.71
CA VAL A 6 -21.57 6.79 52.19
C VAL A 6 -21.67 8.30 51.91
N SER A 7 -21.13 9.14 52.80
CA SER A 7 -21.10 10.59 52.60
C SER A 7 -20.19 11.01 51.44
N CYS A 8 -19.06 10.33 51.22
CA CYS A 8 -18.20 10.54 50.05
C CYS A 8 -18.97 10.23 48.76
N LEU A 9 -19.56 9.03 48.69
CA LEU A 9 -20.36 8.56 47.55
C LEU A 9 -21.49 9.53 47.17
N THR A 10 -22.28 10.00 48.14
CA THR A 10 -23.36 10.98 47.90
C THR A 10 -22.84 12.30 47.30
N ASN A 11 -21.65 12.75 47.68
CA ASN A 11 -21.03 13.95 47.11
C ASN A 11 -20.51 13.68 45.68
N SER A 12 -19.85 12.56 45.43
CA SER A 12 -19.38 12.15 44.10
C SER A 12 -20.52 11.99 43.10
N ILE A 13 -21.61 11.32 43.53
CA ILE A 13 -22.86 11.19 42.78
C ILE A 13 -23.41 12.56 42.38
N SER A 14 -23.47 13.50 43.33
CA SER A 14 -24.00 14.85 43.08
C SER A 14 -23.16 15.61 42.04
N ARG A 15 -21.83 15.51 42.12
CA ARG A 15 -20.89 16.11 41.16
C ARG A 15 -21.00 15.48 39.78
N PHE A 16 -21.08 14.15 39.69
CA PHE A 16 -21.24 13.43 38.42
C PHE A 16 -22.58 13.76 37.75
N ILE A 17 -23.69 13.78 38.49
CA ILE A 17 -25.01 14.14 37.97
C ILE A 17 -25.03 15.55 37.38
N HIS A 18 -24.39 16.52 38.06
CA HIS A 18 -24.25 17.88 37.55
C HIS A 18 -23.47 17.90 36.24
N LEU A 19 -22.26 17.31 36.22
CA LEU A 19 -21.40 17.24 35.04
C LEU A 19 -22.08 16.56 33.84
N ALA A 20 -22.67 15.38 34.03
CA ALA A 20 -23.38 14.64 32.98
C ALA A 20 -24.61 15.38 32.43
N THR A 21 -25.21 16.28 33.23
CA THR A 21 -26.29 17.17 32.78
C THR A 21 -25.74 18.37 31.97
N CYS A 22 -24.52 18.85 32.27
CA CYS A 22 -23.88 19.96 31.56
C CYS A 22 -23.19 19.58 30.23
N CYS A 23 -22.60 18.39 30.11
CA CYS A 23 -21.81 17.95 28.94
C CYS A 23 -22.66 17.60 27.69
N ALA A 24 -23.78 18.29 27.48
CA ALA A 24 -24.96 17.73 26.83
C ALA A 24 -24.99 17.66 25.28
N ALA A 25 -23.87 17.85 24.58
CA ALA A 25 -23.92 18.07 23.11
C ALA A 25 -22.82 17.44 22.21
N LYS A 26 -21.74 16.83 22.73
CA LYS A 26 -20.56 16.49 21.87
C LYS A 26 -19.84 15.16 22.12
N ILE A 27 -20.23 14.37 23.13
CA ILE A 27 -19.50 13.15 23.55
C ILE A 27 -20.13 11.89 22.92
N PRO A 28 -19.35 10.94 22.36
CA PRO A 28 -19.84 9.61 22.01
C PRO A 28 -20.49 8.89 23.20
N SER A 29 -21.41 7.97 22.95
CA SER A 29 -22.16 7.24 23.98
C SER A 29 -22.82 8.15 25.03
N GLN A 30 -23.29 9.33 24.61
CA GLN A 30 -24.00 10.26 25.48
C GLN A 30 -25.24 9.65 26.16
N SER A 31 -25.85 8.63 25.54
CA SER A 31 -27.00 7.92 26.14
C SER A 31 -26.57 7.15 27.39
N VAL A 32 -25.41 6.48 27.35
CA VAL A 32 -24.82 5.74 28.48
C VAL A 32 -24.62 6.65 29.69
N PHE A 33 -23.99 7.81 29.53
CA PHE A 33 -23.79 8.76 30.64
C PHE A 33 -25.10 9.35 31.20
N LYS A 34 -26.12 9.53 30.35
CA LYS A 34 -27.49 9.89 30.80
C LYS A 34 -28.13 8.76 31.61
N ILE A 35 -27.95 7.50 31.20
CA ILE A 35 -28.45 6.31 31.92
C ILE A 35 -27.73 6.16 33.27
N MET A 36 -26.40 6.32 33.33
CA MET A 36 -25.64 6.37 34.59
C MET A 36 -26.22 7.44 35.53
N ALA A 37 -26.39 8.68 35.04
CA ALA A 37 -26.92 9.78 35.85
C ALA A 37 -28.37 9.51 36.29
N SER A 38 -29.18 8.80 35.52
CA SER A 38 -30.53 8.38 35.92
C SER A 38 -30.49 7.32 37.02
N CYS A 39 -29.66 6.29 36.88
CA CYS A 39 -29.45 5.24 37.89
C CYS A 39 -29.00 5.84 39.24
N LEU A 40 -28.03 6.75 39.20
CA LEU A 40 -27.52 7.41 40.41
C LEU A 40 -28.53 8.42 41.02
N LYS A 41 -29.36 9.08 40.20
CA LYS A 41 -30.50 9.89 40.69
C LYS A 41 -31.53 9.05 41.46
N GLN A 42 -31.72 7.79 41.09
CA GLN A 42 -32.62 6.87 41.81
C GLN A 42 -32.00 6.31 43.09
N LEU A 43 -30.67 6.12 43.14
CA LEU A 43 -29.98 5.62 44.33
C LEU A 43 -29.77 6.71 45.40
N LYS A 44 -29.44 7.95 45.01
CA LYS A 44 -29.05 9.02 45.95
C LYS A 44 -30.04 9.22 47.12
N PRO A 45 -31.38 9.27 46.94
CA PRO A 45 -32.31 9.48 48.05
C PRO A 45 -32.29 8.36 49.10
N LEU A 46 -31.88 7.14 48.72
CA LEU A 46 -31.73 6.02 49.66
C LEU A 46 -30.44 6.19 50.50
N LEU A 47 -29.36 6.71 49.90
CA LEU A 47 -28.11 7.02 50.60
C LEU A 47 -28.25 8.25 51.51
N ASP A 48 -28.97 9.27 51.07
CA ASP A 48 -29.31 10.44 51.89
C ASP A 48 -30.07 10.01 53.15
N ASN A 49 -31.09 9.18 52.98
CA ASN A 49 -31.90 8.61 54.06
C ASN A 49 -31.07 7.81 55.09
N VAL A 50 -30.13 6.98 54.63
CA VAL A 50 -29.18 6.24 55.50
C VAL A 50 -28.30 7.18 56.32
N LEU A 51 -27.85 8.29 55.74
CA LEU A 51 -27.06 9.32 56.43
C LEU A 51 -27.89 10.09 57.47
N ASP A 52 -29.09 10.55 57.08
CA ASP A 52 -29.97 11.35 57.93
C ASP A 52 -30.49 10.56 59.14
N ASN A 53 -30.94 9.32 58.92
CA ASN A 53 -31.41 8.43 59.98
C ASN A 53 -30.29 7.69 60.72
N LYS A 54 -29.01 7.90 60.32
CA LYS A 54 -27.81 7.29 60.93
C LYS A 54 -27.88 5.77 61.06
N ILE A 55 -28.44 5.11 60.04
CA ILE A 55 -28.64 3.66 60.04
C ILE A 55 -27.26 2.96 60.14
N PRO A 56 -27.09 1.99 61.06
CA PRO A 56 -25.80 1.33 61.27
C PRO A 56 -25.45 0.42 60.09
N THR A 57 -24.68 0.93 59.13
CA THR A 57 -24.18 0.15 58.00
C THR A 57 -23.14 -0.88 58.45
N ASP A 58 -23.21 -2.09 57.89
CA ASP A 58 -22.14 -3.07 58.01
C ASP A 58 -20.95 -2.75 57.10
N ASP A 59 -19.88 -3.52 57.20
CA ASP A 59 -18.66 -3.29 56.42
C ASP A 59 -18.82 -3.69 54.94
N THR A 60 -19.75 -4.60 54.62
CA THR A 60 -20.11 -4.97 53.24
C THR A 60 -20.79 -3.83 52.50
N VAL A 61 -21.73 -3.11 53.12
CA VAL A 61 -22.34 -1.89 52.55
C VAL A 61 -21.27 -0.81 52.34
N CYS A 62 -20.35 -0.63 53.29
CA CYS A 62 -19.26 0.35 53.17
C CYS A 62 -18.35 0.01 51.97
N ASN A 63 -17.90 -1.23 51.85
CA ASN A 63 -17.04 -1.69 50.75
C ASN A 63 -17.70 -1.52 49.37
N VAL A 64 -18.99 -1.80 49.23
CA VAL A 64 -19.71 -1.61 47.95
C VAL A 64 -19.99 -0.13 47.68
N CYS A 65 -20.17 0.70 48.70
CA CYS A 65 -20.23 2.16 48.52
C CYS A 65 -18.89 2.72 48.01
N GLU A 66 -17.76 2.16 48.45
CA GLU A 66 -16.41 2.54 47.97
C GLU A 66 -16.14 2.02 46.55
N GLU A 67 -16.58 0.80 46.21
CA GLU A 67 -16.59 0.28 44.83
C GLU A 67 -17.36 1.22 43.88
N LEU A 68 -18.54 1.70 44.30
CA LEU A 68 -19.34 2.64 43.52
C LEU A 68 -18.74 4.05 43.49
N ASP A 69 -18.16 4.55 44.59
CA ASP A 69 -17.55 5.89 44.65
C ASP A 69 -16.34 5.99 43.72
N MET A 70 -15.53 4.93 43.63
CA MET A 70 -14.46 4.81 42.64
C MET A 70 -15.01 4.84 41.20
N ALA A 71 -16.02 4.02 40.88
CA ALA A 71 -16.60 3.97 39.52
C ALA A 71 -17.27 5.29 39.10
N VAL A 72 -17.94 5.97 40.04
CA VAL A 72 -18.56 7.30 39.80
C VAL A 72 -17.49 8.38 39.61
N ASN A 73 -16.37 8.32 40.35
CA ASN A 73 -15.26 9.24 40.14
C ASN A 73 -14.47 8.96 38.86
N GLU A 74 -14.30 7.70 38.46
CA GLU A 74 -13.70 7.33 37.18
C GLU A 74 -14.55 7.83 36.01
N ALA A 75 -15.88 7.62 36.06
CA ALA A 75 -16.81 8.16 35.06
C ALA A 75 -16.85 9.70 35.03
N ARG A 76 -16.73 10.36 36.20
CA ARG A 76 -16.60 11.82 36.31
C ARG A 76 -15.31 12.31 35.66
N GLU A 77 -14.16 11.72 36.00
CA GLU A 77 -12.87 12.12 35.45
C GLU A 77 -12.74 11.81 33.96
N PHE A 78 -13.39 10.75 33.47
CA PHE A 78 -13.50 10.50 32.04
C PHE A 78 -14.24 11.64 31.33
N LEU A 79 -15.40 12.07 31.85
CA LEU A 79 -16.16 13.20 31.31
C LEU A 79 -15.41 14.55 31.42
N GLU A 80 -14.66 14.78 32.49
CA GLU A 80 -13.84 15.99 32.68
C GLU A 80 -12.62 16.04 31.73
N LYS A 81 -12.04 14.89 31.39
CA LYS A 81 -10.84 14.77 30.52
C LYS A 81 -11.18 14.56 29.04
N TRP A 82 -12.43 14.23 28.70
CA TRP A 82 -12.83 13.91 27.34
C TRP A 82 -12.57 15.06 26.36
N SER A 83 -12.10 14.75 25.16
CA SER A 83 -12.01 15.71 24.06
C SER A 83 -12.18 15.03 22.69
N PRO A 84 -12.50 15.79 21.62
CA PRO A 84 -12.56 15.27 20.24
C PRO A 84 -11.22 14.76 19.65
N LYS A 85 -10.16 14.65 20.46
CA LYS A 85 -8.87 14.05 20.10
C LYS A 85 -8.66 12.66 20.74
N MET A 86 -9.64 12.17 21.49
CA MET A 86 -9.68 10.83 22.08
C MET A 86 -10.50 9.88 21.20
N SER A 87 -10.25 8.58 21.35
CA SER A 87 -10.89 7.53 20.55
C SER A 87 -12.38 7.39 20.89
N THR A 88 -13.22 7.32 19.86
CA THR A 88 -14.65 7.03 19.99
C THR A 88 -14.89 5.57 20.35
N ILE A 89 -14.12 4.63 19.79
CA ILE A 89 -14.21 3.19 20.09
C ILE A 89 -13.91 2.92 21.57
N LEU A 90 -12.82 3.50 22.09
CA LEU A 90 -12.48 3.39 23.52
C LEU A 90 -13.52 4.10 24.40
N CYS A 91 -14.06 5.23 23.97
CA CYS A 91 -15.13 5.94 24.69
C CYS A 91 -16.39 5.07 24.87
N VAL A 92 -16.83 4.36 23.82
CA VAL A 92 -17.97 3.44 23.90
C VAL A 92 -17.68 2.32 24.91
N LEU A 93 -16.61 1.56 24.68
CA LEU A 93 -16.26 0.39 25.51
C LEU A 93 -16.05 0.76 27.00
N GLN A 94 -15.34 1.86 27.28
CA GLN A 94 -15.10 2.32 28.65
C GLN A 94 -16.39 2.82 29.31
N SER A 95 -17.25 3.56 28.58
CA SER A 95 -18.52 4.02 29.12
C SER A 95 -19.46 2.86 29.48
N GLU A 96 -19.48 1.79 28.67
CA GLU A 96 -20.35 0.65 28.94
C GLU A 96 -19.82 -0.23 30.09
N GLN A 97 -18.50 -0.42 30.18
CA GLN A 97 -17.89 -1.07 31.35
C GLN A 97 -18.21 -0.30 32.64
N LEU A 98 -18.10 1.03 32.62
CA LEU A 98 -18.46 1.89 33.76
C LEU A 98 -19.96 1.82 34.07
N LEU A 99 -20.84 1.74 33.06
CA LEU A 99 -22.28 1.57 33.27
C LEU A 99 -22.59 0.25 33.97
N PHE A 100 -21.96 -0.85 33.55
CA PHE A 100 -22.14 -2.16 34.18
C PHE A 100 -21.69 -2.15 35.65
N THR A 101 -20.53 -1.55 35.96
CA THR A 101 -20.05 -1.40 37.34
C THR A 101 -21.03 -0.54 38.17
N ILE A 102 -21.41 0.63 37.67
CA ILE A 102 -22.34 1.54 38.36
C ILE A 102 -23.68 0.86 38.62
N GLN A 103 -24.27 0.18 37.64
CA GLN A 103 -25.54 -0.53 37.81
C GLN A 103 -25.42 -1.73 38.76
N SER A 104 -24.37 -2.55 38.64
CA SER A 104 -24.21 -3.72 39.49
C SER A 104 -23.99 -3.33 40.95
N SER A 105 -23.12 -2.37 41.26
CA SER A 105 -22.91 -1.89 42.63
C SER A 105 -24.13 -1.11 43.17
N SER A 106 -24.85 -0.34 42.34
CA SER A 106 -26.13 0.27 42.74
C SER A 106 -27.20 -0.77 43.11
N ARG A 107 -27.29 -1.88 42.35
CA ARG A 107 -28.17 -3.01 42.68
C ARG A 107 -27.74 -3.72 43.96
N LYS A 108 -26.44 -4.00 44.15
CA LYS A 108 -25.89 -4.57 45.40
C LYS A 108 -26.29 -3.73 46.62
N ILE A 109 -26.03 -2.42 46.57
CA ILE A 109 -26.39 -1.47 47.65
C ILE A 109 -27.90 -1.48 47.90
N THR A 110 -28.72 -1.39 46.85
CA THR A 110 -30.19 -1.38 46.99
C THR A 110 -30.70 -2.67 47.65
N TYR A 111 -30.11 -3.82 47.32
CA TYR A 111 -30.46 -5.12 47.89
C TYR A 111 -30.04 -5.23 49.37
N THR A 112 -28.78 -4.93 49.71
CA THR A 112 -28.32 -5.02 51.10
C THR A 112 -29.00 -3.98 52.01
N LEU A 113 -29.32 -2.78 51.50
CA LEU A 113 -30.15 -1.82 52.25
C LEU A 113 -31.59 -2.32 52.45
N HIS A 114 -32.16 -3.10 51.52
CA HIS A 114 -33.47 -3.74 51.69
C HIS A 114 -33.44 -4.78 52.82
N GLU A 115 -32.45 -5.69 52.81
CA GLU A 115 -32.27 -6.69 53.88
C GLU A 115 -32.06 -6.05 55.26
N LEU A 116 -31.29 -4.95 55.33
CA LEU A 116 -31.07 -4.20 56.57
C LEU A 116 -32.31 -3.43 57.06
N LEU A 117 -33.23 -3.05 56.18
CA LEU A 117 -34.46 -2.32 56.52
C LEU A 117 -35.65 -3.23 56.84
N GLU A 118 -35.72 -4.42 56.24
CA GLU A 118 -36.70 -5.46 56.60
C GLU A 118 -36.35 -6.22 57.90
N ALA A 119 -35.19 -5.95 58.49
CA ALA A 119 -34.83 -6.46 59.81
C ALA A 119 -35.91 -6.05 60.85
N PRO A 120 -36.33 -6.96 61.77
CA PRO A 120 -37.56 -6.82 62.56
C PRO A 120 -37.49 -5.79 63.70
N SER A 121 -36.67 -4.74 63.58
CA SER A 121 -36.50 -3.66 64.57
C SER A 121 -36.60 -2.24 63.98
N THR A 122 -36.77 -2.10 62.66
CA THR A 122 -36.87 -0.80 61.95
C THR A 122 -38.17 -0.68 61.16
N SER A 123 -39.30 -0.63 61.86
CA SER A 123 -40.62 -0.51 61.23
C SER A 123 -40.95 0.92 60.76
N ASN A 124 -41.82 1.00 59.75
CA ASN A 124 -42.49 2.21 59.23
C ASN A 124 -41.66 3.20 58.39
N LEU A 125 -40.93 2.70 57.38
CA LEU A 125 -40.62 3.51 56.19
C LEU A 125 -40.95 2.73 54.90
N PRO A 126 -41.76 3.28 53.97
CA PRO A 126 -42.15 2.55 52.75
C PRO A 126 -41.01 2.54 51.72
N PHE A 127 -40.23 1.45 51.71
CA PHE A 127 -39.22 1.22 50.67
C PHE A 127 -39.93 0.99 49.31
N PRO A 128 -39.73 1.84 48.28
CA PRO A 128 -40.56 1.73 47.07
C PRO A 128 -40.10 0.56 46.19
N GLN A 129 -40.91 -0.50 46.13
CA GLN A 129 -40.66 -1.72 45.35
C GLN A 129 -40.35 -1.47 43.86
N ARG A 130 -40.70 -0.29 43.31
CA ARG A 130 -40.31 0.18 41.96
C ARG A 130 -38.78 0.18 41.74
N HIS A 131 -37.98 0.50 42.77
CA HIS A 131 -36.52 0.62 42.62
C HIS A 131 -35.84 -0.71 42.24
N MET A 132 -36.39 -1.87 42.65
CA MET A 132 -35.78 -3.16 42.32
C MET A 132 -35.94 -3.55 40.83
N GLN A 133 -36.96 -3.04 40.15
CA GLN A 133 -37.34 -3.50 38.81
C GLN A 133 -36.81 -2.58 37.68
N GLU A 134 -36.66 -1.27 37.94
CA GLU A 134 -36.27 -0.30 36.91
C GLU A 134 -34.79 -0.36 36.51
N PHE A 135 -33.89 -0.76 37.41
CA PHE A 135 -32.44 -0.92 37.13
C PHE A 135 -32.12 -1.99 36.06
N GLN A 136 -33.10 -2.76 35.57
CA GLN A 136 -32.93 -3.77 34.51
C GLN A 136 -33.24 -3.24 33.09
N SER A 137 -33.76 -2.01 32.96
CA SER A 137 -34.46 -1.56 31.74
C SER A 137 -33.57 -1.06 30.59
N SER A 138 -32.36 -0.56 30.86
CA SER A 138 -31.47 -0.03 29.82
C SER A 138 -30.69 -1.15 29.14
N LYS A 139 -30.94 -1.38 27.84
CA LYS A 139 -30.04 -2.17 27.01
C LYS A 139 -28.69 -1.43 26.83
N PRO A 140 -27.56 -2.15 26.69
CA PRO A 140 -26.31 -1.57 26.24
C PRO A 140 -26.47 -0.87 24.88
N GLU A 141 -25.55 0.02 24.52
CA GLU A 141 -25.55 0.57 23.16
C GLU A 141 -25.19 -0.55 22.18
N ASN A 142 -26.06 -0.84 21.19
CA ASN A 142 -25.86 -1.93 20.22
C ASN A 142 -24.45 -1.89 19.57
N VAL A 143 -23.87 -0.70 19.46
CA VAL A 143 -22.52 -0.41 18.95
C VAL A 143 -21.43 -1.11 19.76
N SER A 144 -21.51 -1.08 21.09
CA SER A 144 -20.55 -1.73 21.99
C SER A 144 -20.52 -3.24 21.74
N LYS A 145 -21.70 -3.87 21.74
CA LYS A 145 -21.85 -5.31 21.44
C LYS A 145 -21.35 -5.68 20.02
N LEU A 146 -21.55 -4.82 19.02
CA LEU A 146 -20.99 -5.02 17.68
C LEU A 146 -19.46 -4.95 17.66
N ILE A 147 -18.86 -4.02 18.42
CA ILE A 147 -17.40 -3.92 18.59
C ILE A 147 -16.86 -5.16 19.31
N GLU A 148 -17.48 -5.60 20.41
CA GLU A 148 -17.10 -6.82 21.13
C GLU A 148 -17.20 -8.06 20.25
N GLU A 149 -18.27 -8.20 19.45
CA GLU A 149 -18.42 -9.31 18.50
C GLU A 149 -17.37 -9.28 17.38
N ALA A 150 -16.98 -8.09 16.90
CA ALA A 150 -15.90 -7.96 15.92
C ALA A 150 -14.54 -8.35 16.51
N LEU A 151 -14.21 -7.88 17.72
CA LEU A 151 -13.00 -8.28 18.47
C LEU A 151 -13.00 -9.80 18.78
N ALA A 152 -14.17 -10.37 19.09
CA ALA A 152 -14.35 -11.80 19.31
C ALA A 152 -14.24 -12.64 18.02
N CYS A 153 -14.52 -12.08 16.84
CA CYS A 153 -14.18 -12.70 15.55
C CYS A 153 -12.67 -12.69 15.31
N GLN A 154 -11.99 -11.57 15.55
CA GLN A 154 -10.55 -11.42 15.33
C GLN A 154 -9.72 -12.35 16.21
N SER A 155 -10.05 -12.47 17.50
CA SER A 155 -9.41 -13.43 18.42
C SER A 155 -9.60 -14.91 18.03
N ARG A 156 -10.52 -15.21 17.12
CA ARG A 156 -10.72 -16.55 16.51
C ARG A 156 -10.06 -16.68 15.13
N GLY A 157 -9.21 -15.73 14.75
CA GLY A 157 -8.53 -15.69 13.44
C GLY A 157 -9.45 -15.38 12.26
N LYS A 158 -10.62 -14.77 12.49
CA LYS A 158 -11.60 -14.44 11.45
C LYS A 158 -11.75 -12.94 11.25
N VAL A 159 -11.80 -12.52 9.99
CA VAL A 159 -12.19 -11.16 9.59
C VAL A 159 -13.65 -10.91 10.02
N PRO A 160 -13.98 -9.78 10.67
CA PRO A 160 -15.36 -9.44 11.01
C PRO A 160 -16.27 -9.31 9.78
N HIS A 161 -17.56 -9.61 9.94
CA HIS A 161 -18.53 -9.51 8.85
C HIS A 161 -18.73 -8.06 8.39
N ALA A 162 -18.87 -7.87 7.08
CA ALA A 162 -19.03 -6.56 6.42
C ALA A 162 -20.19 -5.74 6.99
N GLU A 163 -21.31 -6.39 7.32
CA GLU A 163 -22.50 -5.76 7.92
C GLU A 163 -22.20 -5.19 9.32
N HIS A 164 -21.41 -5.90 10.13
CA HIS A 164 -21.01 -5.44 11.47
C HIS A 164 -20.05 -4.24 11.35
N LEU A 165 -19.11 -4.28 10.39
CA LEU A 165 -18.19 -3.18 10.12
C LEU A 165 -18.93 -1.92 9.64
N CYS A 166 -19.96 -2.07 8.79
CA CYS A 166 -20.84 -0.97 8.36
C CYS A 166 -21.56 -0.34 9.56
N ALA A 167 -22.22 -1.17 10.38
CA ALA A 167 -22.99 -0.70 11.54
C ALA A 167 -22.11 0.02 12.58
N ILE A 168 -20.85 -0.41 12.77
CA ILE A 168 -19.87 0.28 13.63
C ILE A 168 -19.49 1.64 13.03
N VAL A 169 -19.19 1.71 11.73
CA VAL A 169 -18.81 2.97 11.03
C VAL A 169 -19.93 4.00 11.11
N GLU A 170 -21.17 3.60 10.81
CA GLU A 170 -22.34 4.47 10.86
C GLU A 170 -22.62 4.94 12.29
N SER A 171 -22.64 4.03 13.27
CA SER A 171 -23.03 4.36 14.64
C SER A 171 -21.98 5.19 15.40
N LEU A 172 -20.70 5.06 15.05
CA LEU A 172 -19.61 5.89 15.60
C LEU A 172 -19.35 7.17 14.79
N ALA A 173 -20.11 7.41 13.72
CA ALA A 173 -19.89 8.47 12.75
C ALA A 173 -18.47 8.51 12.15
N LEU A 174 -17.79 7.35 12.02
CA LEU A 174 -16.45 7.23 11.42
C LEU A 174 -16.50 7.23 9.88
N THR A 175 -17.41 8.02 9.32
CA THR A 175 -17.85 7.94 7.92
C THR A 175 -16.85 8.54 6.94
N SER A 176 -16.09 9.55 7.36
CA SER A 176 -15.01 10.11 6.56
C SER A 176 -13.67 9.43 6.84
N LYS A 177 -12.83 9.41 5.81
CA LYS A 177 -11.43 8.97 5.89
C LYS A 177 -10.62 9.78 6.91
N TYR A 178 -10.99 11.04 7.12
CA TYR A 178 -10.37 11.93 8.10
C TYR A 178 -10.71 11.54 9.54
N GLU A 179 -11.96 11.16 9.81
CA GLU A 179 -12.40 10.64 11.12
C GLU A 179 -11.70 9.32 11.45
N LEU A 180 -11.65 8.36 10.51
CA LEU A 180 -10.94 7.09 10.72
C LEU A 180 -9.43 7.28 10.93
N LEU A 181 -8.82 8.30 10.31
CA LEU A 181 -7.42 8.68 10.57
C LEU A 181 -7.24 9.29 11.98
N ASN A 182 -8.17 10.13 12.45
CA ASN A 182 -8.15 10.67 13.82
C ASN A 182 -8.28 9.53 14.85
N GLU A 183 -9.20 8.60 14.61
CA GLU A 183 -9.47 7.46 15.50
C GLU A 183 -8.23 6.57 15.66
N HIS A 184 -7.56 6.23 14.55
CA HIS A 184 -6.30 5.49 14.58
C HIS A 184 -5.21 6.24 15.38
N ILE A 185 -5.05 7.55 15.14
CA ILE A 185 -4.09 8.39 15.88
C ILE A 185 -4.41 8.45 17.38
N ALA A 186 -5.69 8.42 17.76
CA ALA A 186 -6.12 8.46 19.15
C ALA A 186 -5.86 7.13 19.87
N VAL A 187 -6.25 5.98 19.28
CA VAL A 187 -5.97 4.66 19.84
C VAL A 187 -4.46 4.40 19.96
N GLU A 188 -3.67 4.79 18.95
CA GLU A 188 -2.22 4.60 18.98
C GLU A 188 -1.54 5.40 20.11
N LYS A 189 -2.04 6.60 20.43
CA LYS A 189 -1.55 7.38 21.58
C LYS A 189 -1.80 6.66 22.90
N GLU A 190 -2.99 6.11 23.10
CA GLU A 190 -3.29 5.33 24.31
C GLU A 190 -2.47 4.03 24.35
N ARG A 191 -2.21 3.38 23.21
CA ARG A 191 -1.32 2.20 23.14
C ARG A 191 0.12 2.54 23.53
N VAL A 192 0.68 3.65 23.05
CA VAL A 192 2.02 4.11 23.42
C VAL A 192 2.09 4.43 24.92
N LYS A 193 1.07 5.07 25.50
CA LYS A 193 0.98 5.27 26.97
C LYS A 193 0.92 3.94 27.72
N ALA A 194 0.07 3.00 27.30
CA ALA A 194 -0.07 1.70 27.94
C ALA A 194 1.23 0.88 27.91
N LYS A 195 1.95 0.91 26.77
CA LYS A 195 3.27 0.27 26.62
C LYS A 195 4.33 0.94 27.51
N ASN A 196 4.38 2.28 27.57
CA ASN A 196 5.28 3.01 28.48
C ASN A 196 4.99 2.72 29.97
N ASN A 197 3.72 2.51 30.32
CA ASN A 197 3.29 2.18 31.68
C ASN A 197 3.37 0.67 32.00
N ASN A 198 3.92 -0.16 31.11
CA ASN A 198 4.00 -1.63 31.22
C ASN A 198 2.65 -2.36 31.42
N LEU A 199 1.53 -1.74 31.04
CA LEU A 199 0.17 -2.27 31.22
C LEU A 199 -0.17 -3.32 30.16
N LYS A 200 0.48 -4.49 30.22
CA LYS A 200 0.41 -5.52 29.16
C LYS A 200 -1.01 -5.87 28.72
N ARG A 201 -1.93 -6.20 29.63
CA ARG A 201 -3.33 -6.52 29.29
C ARG A 201 -4.03 -5.40 28.51
N ALA A 202 -3.80 -4.13 28.89
CA ALA A 202 -4.38 -2.99 28.18
C ALA A 202 -3.74 -2.80 26.81
N SER A 203 -2.42 -3.02 26.69
CA SER A 203 -1.73 -3.07 25.40
C SER A 203 -2.33 -4.12 24.48
N ASP A 204 -2.54 -5.35 24.96
CA ASP A 204 -3.07 -6.45 24.17
C ASP A 204 -4.48 -6.09 23.63
N THR A 205 -5.34 -5.48 24.45
CA THR A 205 -6.65 -4.94 24.00
C THR A 205 -6.49 -3.84 22.93
N LEU A 206 -5.55 -2.91 23.11
CA LEU A 206 -5.33 -1.78 22.20
C LEU A 206 -4.74 -2.22 20.86
N ASP A 207 -3.86 -3.23 20.84
CA ASP A 207 -3.37 -3.86 19.62
C ASP A 207 -4.54 -4.50 18.82
N ASN A 208 -5.48 -5.21 19.47
CA ASN A 208 -6.69 -5.72 18.81
C ASN A 208 -7.59 -4.59 18.23
N ILE A 209 -7.69 -3.44 18.90
CA ILE A 209 -8.50 -2.31 18.40
C ILE A 209 -7.84 -1.65 17.17
N ILE A 210 -6.50 -1.63 17.08
CA ILE A 210 -5.80 -1.19 15.86
C ILE A 210 -6.06 -2.16 14.71
N ASP A 211 -6.12 -3.46 14.97
CA ASP A 211 -6.53 -4.45 13.96
C ASP A 211 -8.00 -4.26 13.56
N LEU A 212 -8.92 -3.91 14.47
CA LEU A 212 -10.30 -3.56 14.13
C LEU A 212 -10.39 -2.30 13.26
N ILE A 213 -9.67 -1.24 13.59
CA ILE A 213 -9.56 -0.02 12.75
C ILE A 213 -8.98 -0.36 11.37
N SER A 214 -8.06 -1.32 11.30
CA SER A 214 -7.48 -1.78 10.03
C SER A 214 -8.48 -2.61 9.21
N ASN A 215 -9.31 -3.44 9.84
CA ASN A 215 -10.42 -4.15 9.18
C ASN A 215 -11.52 -3.18 8.70
N ILE A 216 -11.83 -2.14 9.49
CA ILE A 216 -12.72 -1.04 9.09
C ILE A 216 -12.12 -0.26 7.90
N ARG A 217 -10.81 0.02 7.91
CA ARG A 217 -10.09 0.67 6.80
C ARG A 217 -10.18 -0.17 5.52
N ASP A 218 -9.94 -1.48 5.62
CA ASP A 218 -10.08 -2.42 4.51
C ASP A 218 -11.53 -2.49 3.97
N TYR A 219 -12.52 -2.46 4.85
CA TYR A 219 -13.94 -2.42 4.50
C TYR A 219 -14.32 -1.10 3.81
N MET A 220 -13.92 0.05 4.37
CA MET A 220 -14.11 1.38 3.77
C MET A 220 -13.44 1.49 2.39
N SER A 221 -12.32 0.80 2.16
CA SER A 221 -11.68 0.70 0.85
C SER A 221 -12.53 -0.09 -0.16
N LYS A 222 -13.18 -1.17 0.30
CA LYS A 222 -14.01 -2.07 -0.53
C LYS A 222 -15.40 -1.49 -0.81
N CYS A 223 -15.98 -0.73 0.12
CA CYS A 223 -17.28 -0.06 -0.05
C CYS A 223 -17.17 1.36 -0.63
N GLY A 224 -16.01 2.03 -0.48
CA GLY A 224 -15.69 3.30 -1.13
C GLY A 224 -15.73 3.26 -2.67
N ASN A 225 -15.82 2.05 -3.27
CA ASN A 225 -16.16 1.82 -4.67
C ASN A 225 -17.50 2.45 -5.12
N LEU A 226 -18.37 2.87 -4.19
CA LEU A 226 -19.59 3.62 -4.49
C LEU A 226 -19.39 5.13 -4.74
N ASN A 227 -18.21 5.69 -4.45
CA ASN A 227 -17.87 7.05 -4.89
C ASN A 227 -17.42 7.06 -6.36
N VAL A 228 -18.39 6.80 -7.23
CA VAL A 228 -18.25 6.60 -8.68
C VAL A 228 -17.93 7.91 -9.41
N PHE A 229 -16.69 8.39 -9.29
CA PHE A 229 -16.12 9.30 -10.30
C PHE A 229 -15.85 8.48 -11.58
N LYS A 230 -16.82 8.49 -12.51
CA LYS A 230 -16.75 7.82 -13.83
C LYS A 230 -16.38 6.33 -13.82
N GLY A 231 -16.81 5.58 -12.79
CA GLY A 231 -16.65 4.11 -12.76
C GLY A 231 -15.24 3.60 -12.49
N MET A 232 -14.39 4.43 -11.88
CA MET A 232 -12.94 4.23 -11.88
C MET A 232 -12.37 3.95 -10.49
N GLN A 233 -11.62 2.86 -10.38
CA GLN A 233 -10.93 2.48 -9.14
C GLN A 233 -9.53 3.09 -9.08
N ILE A 234 -9.22 3.80 -7.99
CA ILE A 234 -7.85 4.22 -7.69
C ILE A 234 -7.02 2.97 -7.32
N PRO A 235 -5.93 2.65 -8.03
CA PRO A 235 -5.07 1.52 -7.68
C PRO A 235 -4.53 1.62 -6.25
N SER A 236 -4.54 0.51 -5.50
CA SER A 236 -4.18 0.50 -4.07
C SER A 236 -2.77 1.03 -3.78
N TYR A 237 -1.82 0.83 -4.69
CA TYR A 237 -0.45 1.35 -4.60
C TYR A 237 -0.32 2.87 -4.85
N PHE A 238 -1.40 3.55 -5.24
CA PHE A 238 -1.52 5.01 -5.28
C PHE A 238 -2.32 5.58 -4.10
N GLN A 239 -2.94 4.74 -3.28
CA GLN A 239 -3.64 5.14 -2.07
C GLN A 239 -2.66 5.25 -0.89
N CYS A 240 -2.82 6.29 -0.08
CA CYS A 240 -2.11 6.47 1.17
C CYS A 240 -2.54 5.38 2.19
N PRO A 241 -1.63 4.53 2.72
CA PRO A 241 -2.03 3.48 3.67
C PRO A 241 -2.59 3.99 5.01
N LEU A 242 -2.42 5.29 5.30
CA LEU A 242 -3.01 5.98 6.46
C LEU A 242 -4.43 6.48 6.19
N SER A 243 -4.67 7.19 5.08
CA SER A 243 -5.94 7.88 4.81
C SER A 243 -6.84 7.22 3.78
N LEU A 244 -6.36 6.23 3.00
CA LEU A 244 -7.05 5.66 1.83
C LEU A 244 -7.37 6.67 0.71
N GLU A 245 -6.69 7.81 0.69
CA GLU A 245 -6.84 8.82 -0.36
C GLU A 245 -5.69 8.72 -1.34
N LEU A 246 -5.91 9.18 -2.57
CA LEU A 246 -4.86 9.29 -3.58
C LEU A 246 -3.74 10.18 -3.03
N MET A 247 -2.49 9.71 -3.06
CA MET A 247 -1.37 10.49 -2.53
C MET A 247 -1.07 11.70 -3.43
N VAL A 248 -1.38 12.90 -2.97
CA VAL A 248 -1.17 14.16 -3.70
C VAL A 248 0.28 14.64 -3.55
N ASP A 249 0.89 14.41 -2.39
CA ASP A 249 2.34 14.53 -2.21
C ASP A 249 2.91 13.29 -1.48
N PRO A 250 3.17 12.19 -2.19
CA PRO A 250 3.71 10.97 -1.60
C PRO A 250 5.13 11.20 -1.06
N VAL A 251 5.38 10.76 0.17
CA VAL A 251 6.65 10.85 0.89
C VAL A 251 7.01 9.53 1.55
N ILE A 252 8.32 9.25 1.67
CA ILE A 252 8.89 8.07 2.30
C ILE A 252 9.33 8.41 3.73
N VAL A 253 8.98 7.56 4.70
CA VAL A 253 9.47 7.60 6.09
C VAL A 253 10.70 6.70 6.29
N ALA A 254 11.35 6.78 7.45
CA ALA A 254 12.55 6.00 7.78
C ALA A 254 12.41 4.46 7.61
N SER A 255 11.20 3.90 7.67
CA SER A 255 10.94 2.46 7.43
C SER A 255 10.76 2.08 5.95
N GLY A 256 10.98 3.02 5.02
CA GLY A 256 10.83 2.81 3.57
C GLY A 256 9.39 2.82 3.05
N GLN A 257 8.39 2.89 3.93
CA GLN A 257 6.97 3.00 3.55
C GLN A 257 6.63 4.39 3.00
N THR A 258 5.69 4.44 2.04
CA THR A 258 5.24 5.69 1.41
C THR A 258 3.82 6.05 1.85
N TYR A 259 3.58 7.32 2.15
CA TYR A 259 2.30 7.90 2.58
C TYR A 259 2.10 9.27 1.91
N ASP A 260 0.88 9.80 1.90
CA ASP A 260 0.69 11.24 1.61
C ASP A 260 1.26 12.10 2.73
N ARG A 261 1.99 13.18 2.38
CA ARG A 261 2.61 14.10 3.33
C ARG A 261 1.65 14.59 4.40
N THR A 262 0.44 15.03 4.03
CA THR A 262 -0.51 15.62 4.98
C THR A 262 -0.91 14.63 6.07
N SER A 263 -1.10 13.37 5.67
CA SER A 263 -1.53 12.27 6.54
C SER A 263 -0.42 11.84 7.50
N ILE A 264 0.81 11.68 7.00
CA ILE A 264 1.95 11.23 7.82
C ILE A 264 2.58 12.36 8.64
N GLN A 265 2.56 13.61 8.17
CA GLN A 265 3.00 14.76 8.97
C GLN A 265 2.11 14.89 10.21
N LYS A 266 0.77 14.83 10.06
CA LYS A 266 -0.20 14.85 11.17
C LYS A 266 -0.01 13.69 12.19
N TRP A 267 0.50 12.55 11.74
CA TRP A 267 0.89 11.42 12.59
C TRP A 267 2.18 11.71 13.39
N LEU A 268 3.20 12.28 12.75
CA LEU A 268 4.46 12.67 13.39
C LEU A 268 4.28 13.85 14.35
N ASP A 269 3.52 14.89 13.97
CA ASP A 269 3.13 16.04 14.79
C ASP A 269 2.32 15.62 16.03
N SER A 270 1.66 14.47 15.93
CA SER A 270 0.98 13.82 17.04
C SER A 270 1.91 13.11 18.04
N GLY A 271 3.24 13.19 17.83
CA GLY A 271 4.26 12.56 18.68
C GLY A 271 4.52 11.07 18.38
N LEU A 272 3.91 10.52 17.33
CA LEU A 272 3.95 9.09 17.03
C LEU A 272 5.15 8.73 16.16
N ILE A 273 6.26 8.34 16.80
CA ILE A 273 7.51 7.93 16.14
C ILE A 273 7.51 6.46 15.65
N LEU A 274 6.33 5.86 15.48
CA LEU A 274 6.15 4.50 14.96
C LEU A 274 5.66 4.57 13.50
N CYS A 275 6.06 3.61 12.66
CA CYS A 275 5.53 3.47 11.31
C CYS A 275 4.08 2.96 11.36
N PRO A 276 3.09 3.66 10.77
CA PRO A 276 1.68 3.29 10.86
C PRO A 276 1.27 1.98 10.18
N GLN A 277 2.18 1.27 9.50
CA GLN A 277 1.90 0.03 8.77
C GLN A 277 2.80 -1.14 9.16
N THR A 278 4.03 -0.88 9.61
CA THR A 278 4.93 -1.94 10.11
C THR A 278 5.05 -1.96 11.64
N HIS A 279 4.48 -0.95 12.32
CA HIS A 279 4.65 -0.67 13.76
C HIS A 279 6.11 -0.56 14.25
N GLN A 280 7.09 -0.53 13.33
CA GLN A 280 8.51 -0.34 13.63
C GLN A 280 8.78 1.10 14.06
N ARG A 281 9.70 1.28 15.01
CA ARG A 281 10.15 2.61 15.43
C ARG A 281 10.96 3.28 14.32
N LEU A 282 10.56 4.48 13.93
CA LEU A 282 11.27 5.29 12.95
C LEU A 282 12.58 5.81 13.58
N THR A 283 13.69 5.68 12.86
CA THR A 283 15.01 6.18 13.29
C THR A 283 15.12 7.69 13.17
N HIS A 284 14.33 8.31 12.28
CA HIS A 284 14.18 9.76 12.13
C HIS A 284 12.77 10.12 11.62
N THR A 285 12.35 11.36 11.85
CA THR A 285 11.06 11.90 11.39
C THR A 285 11.11 12.54 10.00
N ASN A 286 12.29 12.60 9.35
CA ASN A 286 12.46 13.21 8.03
C ASN A 286 11.57 12.55 6.97
N LEU A 287 10.79 13.36 6.24
CA LEU A 287 9.92 12.93 5.14
C LEU A 287 10.58 13.17 3.78
N ILE A 288 11.00 12.10 3.11
CA ILE A 288 11.72 12.16 1.82
C ILE A 288 10.68 12.16 0.67
N PRO A 289 10.63 13.16 -0.23
CA PRO A 289 9.64 13.18 -1.31
C PRO A 289 9.77 11.98 -2.27
N ASN A 290 8.69 11.23 -2.48
CA ASN A 290 8.64 10.11 -3.41
C ASN A 290 8.21 10.57 -4.81
N TYR A 291 9.10 11.30 -5.49
CA TYR A 291 8.84 11.82 -6.84
C TYR A 291 8.50 10.72 -7.86
N THR A 292 8.93 9.46 -7.63
CA THR A 292 8.56 8.32 -8.49
C THR A 292 7.09 7.96 -8.35
N VAL A 293 6.58 7.80 -7.13
CA VAL A 293 5.14 7.56 -6.90
C VAL A 293 4.33 8.79 -7.32
N LYS A 294 4.82 10.01 -7.07
CA LYS A 294 4.13 11.23 -7.50
C LYS A 294 3.97 11.29 -9.03
N ALA A 295 5.02 11.00 -9.78
CA ALA A 295 4.95 10.98 -11.26
C ALA A 295 4.03 9.86 -11.80
N LEU A 296 4.01 8.68 -11.16
CA LEU A 296 3.09 7.61 -11.53
C LEU A 296 1.62 7.99 -11.26
N ILE A 297 1.36 8.67 -10.14
CA ILE A 297 0.02 9.19 -9.80
C ILE A 297 -0.42 10.29 -10.78
N VAL A 298 0.46 11.23 -11.11
CA VAL A 298 0.17 12.29 -12.10
C VAL A 298 -0.17 11.68 -13.46
N ASN A 299 0.67 10.77 -13.98
CA ASN A 299 0.42 10.07 -15.25
C ASN A 299 -0.92 9.30 -15.22
N TRP A 300 -1.20 8.57 -14.12
CA TRP A 300 -2.47 7.87 -13.95
C TRP A 300 -3.65 8.85 -13.91
N CYS A 301 -3.53 10.00 -13.26
CA CYS A 301 -4.56 11.03 -13.27
C CYS A 301 -4.79 11.61 -14.67
N GLU A 302 -3.73 11.87 -15.44
CA GLU A 302 -3.78 12.40 -16.80
C GLU A 302 -4.45 11.42 -17.77
N GLU A 303 -4.05 10.13 -17.77
CA GLU A 303 -4.65 9.04 -18.55
C GLU A 303 -6.16 8.89 -18.29
N ASN A 304 -6.63 9.34 -17.14
CA ASN A 304 -7.99 9.16 -16.64
C ASN A 304 -8.81 10.47 -16.54
N GLY A 305 -8.23 11.62 -16.92
CA GLY A 305 -8.89 12.93 -16.90
C GLY A 305 -9.17 13.49 -15.50
N ILE A 306 -8.43 13.05 -14.48
CA ILE A 306 -8.51 13.56 -13.10
C ILE A 306 -7.56 14.76 -12.97
N LYS A 307 -8.07 15.92 -12.52
CA LYS A 307 -7.23 17.07 -12.19
C LYS A 307 -6.82 17.03 -10.71
N LEU A 308 -5.51 17.02 -10.45
CA LEU A 308 -4.95 17.19 -9.12
C LEU A 308 -4.96 18.68 -8.72
N PRO A 309 -5.03 19.02 -7.41
CA PRO A 309 -4.86 20.39 -6.94
C PRO A 309 -3.47 20.96 -7.24
N ASP A 310 -3.39 22.24 -7.62
CA ASP A 310 -2.15 22.95 -7.94
C ASP A 310 -1.36 23.34 -6.66
N PRO A 311 -0.08 22.95 -6.49
CA PRO A 311 0.72 23.24 -5.30
C PRO A 311 0.97 24.72 -4.96
N HIS A 312 0.59 25.67 -5.82
CA HIS A 312 0.88 27.10 -5.65
C HIS A 312 -0.33 28.01 -5.36
N GLY A 313 -1.51 27.44 -5.08
CA GLY A 313 -2.67 28.21 -4.61
C GLY A 313 -2.50 28.75 -3.18
N SER A 314 -2.99 29.97 -2.92
CA SER A 314 -3.04 30.56 -1.58
C SER A 314 -4.05 29.85 -0.65
N PRO A 315 -3.79 29.76 0.67
CA PRO A 315 -4.58 28.96 1.59
C PRO A 315 -5.86 29.67 2.08
N ASP A 316 -6.82 29.86 1.16
CA ASP A 316 -8.19 30.29 1.50
C ASP A 316 -9.23 29.50 0.69
N ASN A 317 -10.41 29.33 1.28
CA ASN A 317 -11.55 28.54 0.79
C ASN A 317 -11.31 27.03 0.64
N THR A 318 -11.48 26.31 1.76
CA THR A 318 -11.83 24.88 1.76
C THR A 318 -13.14 24.68 1.00
N SER A 319 -13.10 24.25 -0.26
CA SER A 319 -14.30 24.08 -1.09
C SER A 319 -14.19 22.91 -2.06
N VAL A 320 -15.31 22.20 -2.19
CA VAL A 320 -15.50 20.90 -2.84
C VAL A 320 -15.07 20.91 -4.31
N LEU A 321 -14.53 19.75 -4.78
CA LEU A 321 -14.32 19.41 -6.19
C LEU A 321 -15.54 19.78 -7.05
N SER A 322 -15.46 20.92 -7.71
CA SER A 322 -16.56 21.48 -8.51
C SER A 322 -16.33 21.20 -10.00
N LEU A 323 -17.34 20.64 -10.66
CA LEU A 323 -17.37 20.40 -12.11
C LEU A 323 -18.54 21.18 -12.75
N PRO A 324 -18.46 21.50 -14.05
CA PRO A 324 -19.55 22.19 -14.74
C PRO A 324 -20.84 21.37 -14.71
N ALA A 325 -21.95 22.04 -14.47
CA ALA A 325 -23.28 21.44 -14.58
C ALA A 325 -23.73 21.43 -16.04
N ASP A 326 -24.13 20.28 -16.56
CA ASP A 326 -25.14 20.20 -17.63
C ASP A 326 -25.83 18.83 -17.65
N PHE A 327 -27.16 18.87 -17.82
CA PHE A 327 -28.16 17.79 -18.08
C PHE A 327 -27.98 16.35 -17.52
N GLY A 328 -29.07 15.78 -16.97
CA GLY A 328 -29.25 14.32 -16.90
C GLY A 328 -30.04 13.75 -15.71
N GLN A 329 -31.30 14.14 -15.51
CA GLN A 329 -32.14 13.60 -14.42
C GLN A 329 -32.55 12.13 -14.67
N VAL A 330 -32.05 11.19 -13.87
CA VAL A 330 -32.60 9.81 -13.77
C VAL A 330 -32.70 9.39 -12.31
N ASN A 331 -33.90 8.99 -11.89
CA ASN A 331 -34.15 8.39 -10.57
C ASN A 331 -33.99 6.87 -10.61
N SER A 332 -33.32 6.30 -9.62
CA SER A 332 -33.49 4.88 -9.24
C SER A 332 -33.55 4.75 -7.72
N LYS A 333 -34.78 4.65 -7.18
CA LYS A 333 -34.99 4.33 -5.76
C LYS A 333 -34.62 2.86 -5.51
N CYS A 334 -34.11 2.58 -4.32
CA CYS A 334 -34.56 1.40 -3.58
C CYS A 334 -34.97 1.87 -2.19
N SER A 335 -36.12 1.41 -1.71
CA SER A 335 -36.72 1.89 -0.45
C SER A 335 -37.43 0.73 0.24
N LEU A 336 -37.26 0.64 1.56
CA LEU A 336 -38.21 -0.04 2.44
C LEU A 336 -38.57 0.91 3.59
N GLN A 337 -39.79 0.77 4.09
CA GLN A 337 -40.52 1.83 4.82
C GLN A 337 -40.73 1.47 6.29
N SER A 338 -40.80 2.49 7.16
CA SER A 338 -41.51 2.41 8.44
C SER A 338 -42.06 3.79 8.83
N ASN A 339 -43.27 4.03 8.33
CA ASN A 339 -44.18 5.17 8.48
C ASN A 339 -44.15 6.02 9.78
N SER A 340 -44.45 7.32 9.61
CA SER A 340 -45.26 8.20 10.50
C SER A 340 -44.67 8.60 11.88
N SER A 341 -44.94 9.79 12.43
CA SER A 341 -46.07 10.72 12.18
C SER A 341 -45.69 12.22 12.14
N THR A 342 -46.57 12.98 11.49
CA THR A 342 -46.71 14.45 11.45
C THR A 342 -46.55 15.22 12.77
N LEU A 343 -46.05 16.46 12.66
CA LEU A 343 -46.77 17.68 13.09
C LEU A 343 -46.29 18.92 12.30
N GLU A 344 -47.06 20.01 12.31
CA GLU A 344 -46.97 21.11 11.34
C GLU A 344 -46.68 22.49 12.00
N VAL A 345 -45.83 23.33 11.36
CA VAL A 345 -46.02 24.80 11.12
C VAL A 345 -46.09 25.74 12.38
N PRO A 346 -45.90 27.10 12.34
CA PRO A 346 -45.41 28.04 11.31
C PRO A 346 -44.13 28.87 11.68
N CYS A 347 -43.76 29.74 10.73
CA CYS A 347 -42.98 31.01 10.75
C CYS A 347 -43.00 31.84 12.07
N GLN A 348 -42.14 32.85 12.33
CA GLN A 348 -41.74 34.02 11.51
C GLN A 348 -40.48 34.76 12.04
N SER A 349 -39.91 35.66 11.19
CA SER A 349 -39.31 36.99 11.49
C SER A 349 -38.10 37.09 12.48
N GLU A 350 -37.29 38.17 12.55
CA GLU A 350 -37.20 39.45 11.82
C GLU A 350 -35.78 40.08 11.94
N LYS A 351 -35.47 41.07 11.06
CA LYS A 351 -34.34 42.04 11.14
C LYS A 351 -32.90 41.47 11.06
N GLY A 352 -31.89 42.24 10.63
CA GLY A 352 -31.87 43.62 10.14
C GLY A 352 -30.75 43.85 9.11
N CYS A 353 -30.75 44.99 8.44
CA CYS A 353 -29.83 45.33 7.35
C CYS A 353 -29.02 46.58 7.71
N GLU A 354 -27.75 46.64 7.30
CA GLU A 354 -27.15 47.90 6.86
C GLU A 354 -25.94 47.67 5.94
N LYS A 355 -25.48 48.73 5.27
CA LYS A 355 -24.45 48.72 4.22
C LYS A 355 -23.33 49.67 4.62
N GLU A 356 -22.14 49.49 4.04
CA GLU A 356 -21.47 50.64 3.43
C GLU A 356 -20.47 50.24 2.33
N ASN A 357 -20.26 51.15 1.37
CA ASN A 357 -19.29 51.04 0.28
C ASN A 357 -18.33 52.23 0.38
N VAL A 358 -17.02 51.99 0.32
CA VAL A 358 -16.04 53.02 -0.06
C VAL A 358 -15.03 52.43 -1.04
N SER A 359 -14.70 53.19 -2.06
CA SER A 359 -13.62 52.90 -3.02
C SER A 359 -12.81 54.18 -3.21
N LEU A 360 -11.49 54.09 -3.34
CA LEU A 360 -10.65 55.12 -4.00
C LEU A 360 -9.24 54.60 -4.27
N GLU A 361 -8.49 55.35 -5.09
CA GLU A 361 -7.47 54.82 -5.99
C GLU A 361 -6.02 55.20 -5.63
N SER A 362 -5.08 54.56 -6.36
CA SER A 362 -3.84 55.16 -6.90
C SER A 362 -2.60 55.30 -5.99
N GLY A 363 -1.43 55.26 -6.65
CA GLY A 363 -0.11 55.46 -6.05
C GLY A 363 1.03 54.80 -6.84
N VAL A 364 1.57 55.50 -7.85
CA VAL A 364 2.72 55.05 -8.68
C VAL A 364 3.87 56.05 -8.55
N SER A 365 5.11 55.58 -8.46
CA SER A 365 6.33 56.38 -8.68
C SER A 365 7.57 55.49 -8.94
N GLU A 366 8.45 55.93 -9.82
CA GLU A 366 9.75 55.30 -10.15
C GLU A 366 10.93 56.16 -9.64
N LEU A 367 12.15 55.60 -9.59
CA LEU A 367 13.36 56.06 -10.33
C LEU A 367 14.73 55.68 -9.66
N ASN A 368 15.37 54.65 -10.23
CA ASN A 368 16.71 54.64 -10.87
C ASN A 368 17.96 55.34 -10.22
N ILE A 369 19.11 54.64 -10.15
CA ILE A 369 20.49 55.01 -10.63
C ILE A 369 21.58 53.97 -10.19
N GLN A 370 22.77 53.97 -10.83
CA GLN A 370 23.82 52.91 -10.83
C GLN A 370 25.22 53.35 -10.24
N PRO A 371 26.43 52.90 -10.72
CA PRO A 371 27.23 51.72 -10.27
C PRO A 371 28.75 52.01 -9.99
N GLU A 372 29.60 50.97 -9.80
CA GLU A 372 31.02 50.77 -10.27
C GLU A 372 31.56 49.36 -9.83
N LYS A 373 32.33 48.51 -10.59
CA LYS A 373 33.71 48.50 -11.19
C LYS A 373 34.86 48.09 -10.20
N GLU A 374 35.97 47.36 -10.54
CA GLU A 374 36.43 46.55 -11.71
C GLU A 374 37.75 45.72 -11.42
N SER A 375 38.25 44.90 -12.38
CA SER A 375 39.59 44.20 -12.53
C SER A 375 39.84 42.82 -11.83
N VAL A 376 40.52 41.74 -12.34
CA VAL A 376 41.47 41.37 -13.46
C VAL A 376 42.99 41.49 -13.11
N ARG A 377 43.97 40.56 -13.29
CA ARG A 377 44.33 39.35 -14.14
C ARG A 377 44.69 38.08 -13.27
N VAL A 378 45.09 36.84 -13.65
CA VAL A 378 45.76 36.11 -14.81
C VAL A 378 47.33 36.12 -14.76
N ALA A 379 48.19 35.08 -14.95
CA ALA A 379 48.15 33.70 -15.55
C ALA A 379 49.27 32.69 -15.06
N HIS A 380 49.29 31.42 -15.57
CA HIS A 380 50.37 30.40 -15.88
C HIS A 380 51.65 30.17 -14.97
N SER A 381 52.43 29.05 -14.92
CA SER A 381 52.50 27.68 -15.54
C SER A 381 53.43 26.69 -14.74
N SER A 382 53.50 25.40 -15.13
CA SER A 382 54.39 24.29 -14.60
C SER A 382 55.76 24.21 -15.35
N PRO A 383 56.68 23.17 -15.29
CA PRO A 383 56.62 21.79 -14.70
C PRO A 383 57.95 21.15 -14.13
N GLU A 384 57.92 19.82 -13.84
CA GLU A 384 59.01 18.79 -13.80
C GLU A 384 59.75 18.32 -12.51
N HIS A 385 59.16 17.33 -11.82
CA HIS A 385 59.81 16.10 -11.31
C HIS A 385 61.11 16.11 -10.46
N SER A 386 61.01 15.61 -9.22
CA SER A 386 62.03 14.70 -8.64
C SER A 386 61.45 13.69 -7.61
N TYR A 387 62.16 12.57 -7.40
CA TYR A 387 61.79 11.46 -6.52
C TYR A 387 62.73 11.38 -5.30
N SER A 388 62.18 11.21 -4.08
CA SER A 388 62.93 10.65 -2.95
C SER A 388 61.97 10.05 -1.90
N HIS A 389 62.25 8.84 -1.43
CA HIS A 389 61.46 8.19 -0.38
C HIS A 389 61.74 8.77 1.01
N SER A 390 60.73 8.74 1.88
CA SER A 390 60.90 8.54 3.33
C SER A 390 59.63 7.86 3.89
N ARG A 391 59.81 6.83 4.72
CA ARG A 391 58.73 6.13 5.42
C ARG A 391 58.76 6.52 6.90
N THR A 392 57.59 6.86 7.45
CA THR A 392 57.19 6.54 8.82
C THR A 392 55.71 6.18 8.79
N GLU A 393 55.29 5.26 9.65
CA GLU A 393 54.06 4.48 9.44
C GLU A 393 52.87 5.00 10.26
N SER A 394 51.66 4.79 9.73
CA SER A 394 50.41 4.75 10.51
C SER A 394 49.41 3.88 9.76
N THR A 395 49.11 2.72 10.33
CA THR A 395 48.08 1.77 9.87
C THR A 395 46.71 2.16 10.43
N SER A 396 45.55 1.71 9.92
CA SER A 396 45.28 0.73 8.86
C SER A 396 44.11 1.20 7.98
N SER A 397 43.93 0.55 6.82
CA SER A 397 42.74 0.65 5.96
C SER A 397 41.89 -0.63 6.02
N ALA A 398 40.86 -0.69 5.17
CA ALA A 398 39.85 -1.74 4.97
C ALA A 398 38.65 -1.70 5.95
N VAL A 399 37.39 -2.01 5.59
CA VAL A 399 36.56 -2.03 4.36
C VAL A 399 35.39 -2.99 4.67
N SER A 400 34.15 -2.59 4.34
CA SER A 400 32.96 -3.43 4.12
C SER A 400 32.70 -4.67 5.01
N SER A 401 31.59 -4.66 5.74
CA SER A 401 30.64 -5.78 5.71
C SER A 401 29.23 -5.41 6.17
N ILE A 402 28.31 -6.34 5.95
CA ILE A 402 26.89 -6.27 6.29
C ILE A 402 26.69 -6.60 7.78
N ASP A 403 25.70 -5.97 8.43
CA ASP A 403 25.26 -6.37 9.78
C ASP A 403 24.09 -7.36 9.69
N TYR A 404 24.36 -8.62 10.05
CA TYR A 404 23.34 -9.63 10.33
C TYR A 404 23.82 -10.51 11.49
N ILE A 405 23.03 -10.59 12.56
CA ILE A 405 23.37 -11.36 13.76
C ILE A 405 22.53 -12.65 13.80
N PRO A 406 23.15 -13.85 13.80
CA PRO A 406 22.41 -15.11 13.89
C PRO A 406 22.01 -15.43 15.34
N GLY A 407 20.78 -15.92 15.52
CA GLY A 407 20.36 -16.58 16.76
C GLY A 407 20.89 -18.02 16.81
N GLY A 408 21.50 -18.42 17.93
CA GLY A 408 22.13 -19.74 18.09
C GLY A 408 21.14 -20.89 18.25
N SER A 409 21.55 -22.08 17.81
CA SER A 409 20.86 -23.35 18.08
C SER A 409 21.44 -24.04 19.32
N THR A 410 20.60 -24.82 20.02
CA THR A 410 21.02 -25.82 21.02
C THR A 410 20.31 -27.14 20.73
N ASP A 411 21.09 -28.20 20.50
CA ASP A 411 20.62 -29.59 20.36
C ASP A 411 19.93 -30.13 21.62
N VAL A 412 19.09 -31.17 21.45
CA VAL A 412 19.28 -32.52 22.03
C VAL A 412 18.15 -33.49 21.64
N SER A 413 18.52 -34.74 21.32
CA SER A 413 17.72 -35.97 21.06
C SER A 413 16.61 -35.93 19.98
N ARG A 414 16.45 -36.89 19.04
CA ARG A 414 16.81 -38.33 18.86
C ARG A 414 15.91 -39.35 19.56
N ILE A 415 14.90 -39.85 18.83
CA ILE A 415 14.33 -41.21 18.75
C ILE A 415 13.41 -41.19 17.49
N SER A 416 13.37 -42.11 16.51
CA SER A 416 13.65 -43.56 16.38
C SER A 416 12.39 -44.45 16.39
N SER A 417 11.79 -44.68 15.22
CA SER A 417 11.10 -45.94 14.89
C SER A 417 11.09 -46.19 13.37
N LYS A 418 11.01 -47.47 13.00
CA LYS A 418 10.75 -47.98 11.63
C LYS A 418 9.45 -48.77 11.65
N HIS A 419 8.82 -48.92 10.48
CA HIS A 419 8.39 -50.17 9.81
C HIS A 419 7.64 -49.71 8.53
N ASP A 420 7.92 -50.24 7.33
CA ASP A 420 7.64 -51.60 6.83
C ASP A 420 6.13 -51.94 6.85
N SER A 421 5.48 -52.53 5.84
CA SER A 421 5.72 -52.75 4.40
C SER A 421 4.56 -53.61 3.86
N ALA A 422 4.39 -53.72 2.52
CA ALA A 422 3.48 -54.68 1.85
C ALA A 422 1.95 -54.43 2.06
N SER A 423 1.01 -55.01 1.29
CA SER A 423 0.93 -55.37 -0.15
C SER A 423 -0.54 -55.75 -0.46
N ASP A 424 -0.86 -56.04 -1.73
CA ASP A 424 -2.06 -56.79 -2.19
C ASP A 424 -3.45 -56.10 -2.01
N ALA A 425 -4.50 -56.45 -2.77
CA ALA A 425 -4.59 -57.02 -4.12
C ALA A 425 -6.00 -56.77 -4.72
N SER A 426 -6.19 -57.17 -5.98
CA SER A 426 -7.39 -57.08 -6.83
C SER A 426 -8.74 -57.43 -6.20
N GLY A 427 -9.81 -56.77 -6.67
CA GLY A 427 -11.21 -57.15 -6.40
C GLY A 427 -12.21 -56.47 -7.35
N GLU A 428 -12.63 -57.18 -8.38
CA GLU A 428 -13.66 -56.77 -9.36
C GLU A 428 -14.98 -57.51 -9.07
N ILE A 429 -16.15 -56.89 -9.32
CA ILE A 429 -17.39 -57.50 -9.88
C ILE A 429 -18.59 -56.52 -9.87
N THR A 430 -19.46 -56.70 -10.87
CA THR A 430 -20.65 -55.92 -11.27
C THR A 430 -21.89 -56.04 -10.38
N SER A 431 -22.80 -55.05 -10.43
CA SER A 431 -24.23 -55.30 -10.77
C SER A 431 -25.07 -54.04 -11.06
N ASP A 432 -25.99 -54.16 -12.01
CA ASP A 432 -27.06 -53.22 -12.39
C ASP A 432 -28.16 -53.08 -11.28
N SER A 433 -29.14 -52.15 -11.28
CA SER A 433 -30.01 -51.72 -12.38
C SER A 433 -30.83 -50.43 -12.14
N GLN A 434 -31.14 -49.73 -13.24
CA GLN A 434 -32.38 -49.02 -13.66
C GLN A 434 -33.50 -48.78 -12.62
N THR A 435 -34.16 -47.61 -12.56
CA THR A 435 -35.16 -47.08 -13.53
C THR A 435 -35.46 -45.60 -13.20
N SER A 436 -35.79 -44.60 -14.06
CA SER A 436 -36.38 -44.47 -15.41
C SER A 436 -37.90 -44.20 -15.47
N VAL A 437 -38.31 -42.92 -15.63
CA VAL A 437 -39.62 -42.49 -16.19
C VAL A 437 -39.41 -41.22 -17.05
N ASN A 438 -40.15 -41.08 -18.15
CA ASN A 438 -40.06 -40.01 -19.16
C ASN A 438 -41.30 -39.10 -19.19
N LYS A 439 -41.19 -37.95 -19.91
CA LYS A 439 -42.14 -37.34 -20.90
C LYS A 439 -42.18 -35.80 -20.80
N HIS A 440 -41.81 -35.06 -21.86
CA HIS A 440 -42.64 -34.51 -22.97
C HIS A 440 -43.60 -33.36 -22.52
N LEU A 441 -43.90 -32.30 -23.29
CA LEU A 441 -43.90 -32.10 -24.76
C LEU A 441 -43.61 -30.62 -25.17
N GLU A 442 -43.41 -30.45 -26.49
CA GLU A 442 -43.25 -29.25 -27.34
C GLU A 442 -44.02 -27.94 -27.01
N TYR A 443 -43.49 -26.78 -27.45
CA TYR A 443 -44.05 -26.01 -28.59
C TYR A 443 -43.06 -24.96 -29.15
N SER A 444 -43.39 -24.33 -30.28
CA SER A 444 -42.58 -23.37 -31.08
C SER A 444 -43.47 -22.65 -32.12
N PRO A 445 -43.02 -21.64 -32.92
CA PRO A 445 -41.86 -20.73 -32.81
C PRO A 445 -42.21 -19.22 -33.09
N SER A 446 -41.17 -18.35 -33.19
CA SER A 446 -40.89 -17.50 -34.40
C SER A 446 -40.69 -15.97 -34.27
N SER A 447 -39.87 -15.45 -35.21
CA SER A 447 -39.96 -14.13 -35.91
C SER A 447 -39.24 -12.85 -35.40
N ALA A 448 -38.57 -12.19 -36.38
CA ALA A 448 -38.03 -10.81 -36.49
C ALA A 448 -36.54 -10.55 -36.10
N ARG A 449 -35.58 -10.42 -37.04
CA ARG A 449 -35.21 -9.28 -37.95
C ARG A 449 -34.51 -8.09 -37.22
N HIS A 450 -33.18 -7.90 -37.37
CA HIS A 450 -32.45 -7.02 -38.34
C HIS A 450 -32.50 -5.51 -38.00
N HIS A 451 -31.51 -4.62 -38.23
CA HIS A 451 -30.22 -4.54 -38.99
C HIS A 451 -29.13 -3.83 -38.11
N GLN A 452 -27.80 -3.78 -38.33
CA GLN A 452 -26.85 -4.04 -39.45
C GLN A 452 -26.44 -2.83 -40.34
N SER A 453 -25.16 -2.41 -40.24
CA SER A 453 -24.33 -1.76 -41.29
C SER A 453 -22.84 -1.91 -40.89
N SER A 454 -21.81 -1.88 -41.74
CA SER A 454 -21.65 -1.56 -43.18
C SER A 454 -20.90 -2.70 -43.92
N LYS A 455 -21.19 -3.04 -45.19
CA LYS A 455 -20.60 -2.50 -46.45
C LYS A 455 -19.06 -2.37 -46.40
N THR A 456 -18.26 -2.90 -47.34
CA THR A 456 -18.47 -3.63 -48.63
C THR A 456 -17.15 -4.40 -48.98
N LEU A 457 -16.94 -5.19 -50.05
CA LEU A 457 -17.64 -5.40 -51.34
C LEU A 457 -17.57 -6.90 -51.76
N ASN A 458 -17.39 -7.24 -53.04
CA ASN A 458 -17.48 -8.59 -53.63
C ASN A 458 -16.28 -8.88 -54.56
N GLU A 459 -15.96 -10.16 -54.85
CA GLU A 459 -16.33 -10.78 -56.14
C GLU A 459 -16.16 -12.31 -56.23
N VAL A 460 -17.00 -12.92 -57.10
CA VAL A 460 -16.97 -14.24 -57.76
C VAL A 460 -16.75 -15.54 -56.93
N ALA A 461 -17.55 -16.57 -57.23
CA ALA A 461 -17.50 -17.90 -56.61
C ALA A 461 -17.43 -19.04 -57.65
N VAL A 462 -16.89 -20.19 -57.25
CA VAL A 462 -17.01 -21.48 -57.97
C VAL A 462 -17.41 -22.58 -56.97
N ASN A 463 -18.25 -23.51 -57.40
CA ASN A 463 -18.87 -24.54 -56.57
C ASN A 463 -17.99 -25.80 -56.43
N GLY A 464 -17.97 -26.42 -55.24
CA GLY A 464 -17.31 -27.72 -55.02
C GLY A 464 -17.59 -28.28 -53.62
N LYS A 465 -18.38 -29.37 -53.53
CA LYS A 465 -18.75 -30.01 -52.26
C LYS A 465 -17.78 -31.16 -51.94
N HIS A 466 -17.35 -31.30 -50.68
CA HIS A 466 -17.94 -32.30 -49.76
C HIS A 466 -17.23 -32.41 -48.39
N ASN A 467 -17.98 -32.08 -47.33
CA ASN A 467 -18.07 -32.76 -46.03
C ASN A 467 -16.78 -33.30 -45.33
N LEU A 468 -16.30 -32.55 -44.33
CA LEU A 468 -15.87 -33.12 -43.03
C LEU A 468 -15.71 -32.00 -41.97
N SER A 469 -16.83 -31.61 -41.33
CA SER A 469 -16.87 -30.45 -40.43
C SER A 469 -17.32 -30.84 -39.02
N ARG A 470 -16.37 -31.17 -38.13
CA ARG A 470 -16.60 -31.16 -36.68
C ARG A 470 -16.31 -29.74 -36.18
N GLY A 471 -17.36 -28.91 -36.12
CA GLY A 471 -17.21 -27.48 -35.89
C GLY A 471 -16.70 -27.13 -34.49
N PHE A 472 -15.51 -26.54 -34.41
CA PHE A 472 -15.06 -25.82 -33.22
C PHE A 472 -15.88 -24.53 -33.06
N SER A 473 -16.44 -24.32 -31.87
CA SER A 473 -17.18 -23.09 -31.56
C SER A 473 -16.24 -22.03 -30.99
N PHE A 474 -15.76 -21.13 -31.85
CA PHE A 474 -15.16 -19.87 -31.41
C PHE A 474 -16.24 -19.04 -30.69
N LYS A 475 -16.23 -19.02 -29.36
CA LYS A 475 -16.99 -18.05 -28.57
C LYS A 475 -16.35 -16.67 -28.74
N SER A 476 -16.96 -15.82 -29.56
CA SER A 476 -16.54 -14.42 -29.68
C SER A 476 -16.97 -13.63 -28.45
N GLU A 477 -16.00 -12.93 -27.85
CA GLU A 477 -16.11 -11.66 -27.13
C GLU A 477 -17.46 -11.34 -26.44
N SER A 478 -17.56 -11.72 -25.17
CA SER A 478 -18.35 -10.99 -24.17
C SER A 478 -17.40 -10.59 -23.04
N SER A 479 -17.39 -9.31 -22.64
CA SER A 479 -16.45 -8.78 -21.64
C SER A 479 -16.90 -9.07 -20.20
N SER A 480 -17.13 -10.34 -19.89
CA SER A 480 -17.39 -10.82 -18.53
C SER A 480 -16.08 -11.10 -17.81
N ASN A 481 -15.93 -10.60 -16.58
CA ASN A 481 -14.81 -10.95 -15.69
C ASN A 481 -15.11 -12.26 -14.95
N ASP A 482 -15.55 -13.29 -15.67
CA ASP A 482 -15.81 -14.60 -15.07
C ASP A 482 -14.53 -15.22 -14.51
N LEU A 483 -14.64 -15.72 -13.28
CA LEU A 483 -13.59 -16.48 -12.62
C LEU A 483 -13.51 -17.87 -13.26
N THR A 484 -12.31 -18.29 -13.68
CA THR A 484 -12.12 -19.63 -14.24
C THR A 484 -12.35 -20.70 -13.17
N THR A 485 -12.98 -21.82 -13.51
CA THR A 485 -13.08 -22.95 -12.57
C THR A 485 -11.81 -23.79 -12.58
N THR A 486 -11.46 -24.38 -11.42
CA THR A 486 -10.36 -25.33 -11.29
C THR A 486 -10.48 -26.49 -12.29
N SER A 487 -11.70 -27.04 -12.45
CA SER A 487 -11.98 -28.16 -13.35
C SER A 487 -11.72 -27.86 -14.84
N HIS A 488 -12.04 -26.65 -15.30
CA HIS A 488 -11.74 -26.23 -16.67
C HIS A 488 -10.24 -26.05 -16.86
N VAL A 489 -9.54 -25.48 -15.87
CA VAL A 489 -8.08 -25.35 -15.92
C VAL A 489 -7.38 -26.71 -15.89
N GLU A 490 -7.87 -27.68 -15.13
CA GLU A 490 -7.37 -29.07 -15.13
C GLU A 490 -7.54 -29.75 -16.50
N GLU A 491 -8.67 -29.52 -17.19
CA GLU A 491 -8.90 -29.99 -18.56
C GLU A 491 -7.92 -29.35 -19.56
N VAL A 492 -7.72 -28.02 -19.48
CA VAL A 492 -6.75 -27.30 -20.32
C VAL A 492 -5.30 -27.75 -20.04
N VAL A 493 -4.94 -28.00 -18.77
CA VAL A 493 -3.61 -28.52 -18.40
C VAL A 493 -3.38 -29.93 -18.96
N LYS A 494 -4.42 -30.78 -18.99
CA LYS A 494 -4.36 -32.07 -19.67
C LYS A 494 -4.11 -31.91 -21.17
N GLU A 495 -4.74 -30.95 -21.84
CA GLU A 495 -4.49 -30.67 -23.26
C GLU A 495 -3.06 -30.19 -23.57
N LEU A 496 -2.40 -29.45 -22.65
CA LEU A 496 -0.97 -29.11 -22.80
C LEU A 496 -0.06 -30.35 -22.93
N THR A 497 -0.49 -31.49 -22.39
CA THR A 497 0.25 -32.77 -22.40
C THR A 497 -0.21 -33.73 -23.51
N SER A 498 -1.13 -33.29 -24.37
CA SER A 498 -1.60 -34.07 -25.53
C SER A 498 -0.48 -34.32 -26.55
N GLN A 499 -0.67 -35.33 -27.41
CA GLN A 499 0.26 -35.65 -28.50
C GLN A 499 0.12 -34.72 -29.72
N THR A 500 -0.91 -33.86 -29.75
CA THR A 500 -1.25 -33.01 -30.90
C THR A 500 -0.85 -31.56 -30.65
N THR A 501 0.07 -31.03 -31.46
CA THR A 501 0.57 -29.65 -31.34
C THR A 501 -0.55 -28.60 -31.46
N GLU A 502 -1.66 -28.93 -32.12
CA GLU A 502 -2.83 -28.06 -32.24
C GLU A 502 -3.52 -27.84 -30.89
N LEU A 503 -3.81 -28.91 -30.13
CA LEU A 503 -4.40 -28.81 -28.78
C LEU A 503 -3.40 -28.16 -27.81
N GLN A 504 -2.12 -28.53 -27.85
CA GLN A 504 -1.07 -27.86 -27.07
C GLN A 504 -1.04 -26.34 -27.31
N THR A 505 -1.24 -25.90 -28.56
CA THR A 505 -1.29 -24.48 -28.94
C THR A 505 -2.55 -23.80 -28.43
N SER A 506 -3.71 -24.45 -28.59
CA SER A 506 -5.00 -23.95 -28.10
C SER A 506 -4.97 -23.76 -26.57
N ALA A 507 -4.56 -24.80 -25.83
CA ALA A 507 -4.45 -24.77 -24.38
C ALA A 507 -3.44 -23.72 -23.88
N ALA A 508 -2.27 -23.60 -24.51
CA ALA A 508 -1.30 -22.56 -24.18
C ALA A 508 -1.83 -21.15 -24.47
N ALA A 509 -2.65 -20.98 -25.53
CA ALA A 509 -3.30 -19.72 -25.86
C ALA A 509 -4.42 -19.35 -24.86
N GLU A 510 -5.20 -20.34 -24.41
CA GLU A 510 -6.25 -20.18 -23.41
C GLU A 510 -5.66 -19.82 -22.03
N LEU A 511 -4.63 -20.53 -21.55
CA LEU A 511 -3.94 -20.15 -20.31
C LEU A 511 -3.27 -18.76 -20.41
N ARG A 512 -2.69 -18.40 -21.57
CA ARG A 512 -2.18 -17.04 -21.83
C ARG A 512 -3.29 -15.99 -21.67
N PHE A 513 -4.51 -16.29 -22.11
CA PHE A 513 -5.68 -15.40 -22.00
C PHE A 513 -6.21 -15.32 -20.56
N LEU A 514 -6.51 -16.47 -19.95
CA LEU A 514 -7.04 -16.56 -18.58
C LEU A 514 -6.11 -15.90 -17.54
N ALA A 515 -4.79 -16.07 -17.70
CA ALA A 515 -3.78 -15.46 -16.83
C ALA A 515 -3.52 -13.97 -17.12
N LYS A 516 -4.08 -13.37 -18.19
CA LYS A 516 -3.71 -12.02 -18.66
C LYS A 516 -4.03 -10.93 -17.63
N ASN A 517 -5.28 -10.87 -17.17
CA ASN A 517 -5.81 -9.77 -16.36
C ASN A 517 -6.18 -10.20 -14.92
N ASN A 518 -6.84 -11.35 -14.73
CA ASN A 518 -7.35 -11.78 -13.43
C ASN A 518 -6.23 -12.40 -12.56
N MET A 519 -6.13 -11.99 -11.28
CA MET A 519 -5.13 -12.51 -10.32
C MET A 519 -5.49 -13.89 -9.77
N GLU A 520 -6.78 -14.16 -9.56
CA GLU A 520 -7.26 -15.45 -9.04
C GLU A 520 -7.15 -16.53 -10.12
N ASN A 521 -7.46 -16.20 -11.38
CA ASN A 521 -7.19 -17.10 -12.51
C ASN A 521 -5.71 -17.54 -12.53
N ARG A 522 -4.75 -16.63 -12.31
CA ARG A 522 -3.32 -16.99 -12.22
C ARG A 522 -3.11 -18.00 -11.09
N LEU A 523 -3.64 -17.72 -9.89
CA LEU A 523 -3.50 -18.60 -8.72
C LEU A 523 -4.07 -20.00 -8.96
N ILE A 524 -5.22 -20.12 -9.64
CA ILE A 524 -5.82 -21.40 -10.02
C ILE A 524 -4.91 -22.13 -11.02
N ILE A 525 -4.45 -21.46 -12.08
CA ILE A 525 -3.55 -22.04 -13.10
C ILE A 525 -2.22 -22.52 -12.49
N GLY A 526 -1.68 -21.80 -11.51
CA GLY A 526 -0.51 -22.24 -10.75
C GLY A 526 -0.79 -23.47 -9.88
N GLN A 527 -1.97 -23.57 -9.27
CA GLN A 527 -2.37 -24.69 -8.40
C GLN A 527 -2.71 -25.97 -9.19
N CYS A 528 -3.28 -25.85 -10.39
CA CYS A 528 -3.58 -26.97 -11.29
C CYS A 528 -2.31 -27.56 -11.98
N GLY A 529 -1.10 -27.19 -11.55
CA GLY A 529 0.15 -27.77 -12.06
C GLY A 529 0.56 -27.35 -13.47
N ALA A 530 -0.04 -26.30 -14.05
CA ALA A 530 0.20 -25.88 -15.43
C ALA A 530 1.66 -25.50 -15.77
N ILE A 531 2.46 -25.19 -14.74
CA ILE A 531 3.80 -24.60 -14.88
C ILE A 531 4.77 -25.55 -15.61
N ALA A 532 4.87 -26.82 -15.19
CA ALA A 532 5.82 -27.75 -15.78
C ALA A 532 5.47 -28.12 -17.25
N PRO A 533 4.20 -28.38 -17.63
CA PRO A 533 3.81 -28.51 -19.03
C PRO A 533 4.10 -27.25 -19.86
N LEU A 534 3.80 -26.04 -19.36
CA LEU A 534 4.14 -24.79 -20.05
C LEU A 534 5.65 -24.60 -20.24
N ILE A 535 6.46 -25.01 -19.26
CA ILE A 535 7.93 -25.00 -19.37
C ILE A 535 8.43 -26.00 -20.42
N SER A 536 7.82 -27.18 -20.51
CA SER A 536 8.12 -28.18 -21.55
C SER A 536 7.86 -27.62 -22.97
N LEU A 537 6.71 -26.96 -23.16
CA LEU A 537 6.33 -26.35 -24.45
C LEU A 537 7.25 -25.20 -24.89
N LEU A 538 8.13 -24.68 -24.02
CA LEU A 538 9.18 -23.72 -24.43
C LEU A 538 10.22 -24.32 -25.39
N TYR A 539 10.34 -25.66 -25.44
CA TYR A 539 11.17 -26.35 -26.43
C TYR A 539 10.46 -26.67 -27.75
N SER A 540 9.16 -26.38 -27.87
CA SER A 540 8.39 -26.68 -29.10
C SER A 540 8.95 -26.00 -30.34
N ASP A 541 9.12 -26.77 -31.41
CA ASP A 541 9.49 -26.26 -32.74
C ASP A 541 8.39 -25.37 -33.35
N VAL A 542 7.13 -25.60 -32.95
CA VAL A 542 5.98 -24.82 -33.38
C VAL A 542 6.01 -23.45 -32.68
N LYS A 543 6.52 -22.44 -33.39
CA LYS A 543 6.84 -21.12 -32.83
C LYS A 543 5.66 -20.38 -32.22
N ILE A 544 4.44 -20.64 -32.69
CA ILE A 544 3.23 -20.06 -32.09
C ILE A 544 2.92 -20.71 -30.72
N THR A 545 3.06 -22.04 -30.58
CA THR A 545 2.99 -22.74 -29.28
C THR A 545 4.05 -22.22 -28.31
N GLN A 546 5.30 -22.09 -28.79
CA GLN A 546 6.43 -21.57 -28.02
C GLN A 546 6.15 -20.12 -27.52
N GLU A 547 5.57 -19.27 -28.36
CA GLU A 547 5.17 -17.91 -27.98
C GLU A 547 4.01 -17.92 -26.96
N HIS A 548 2.97 -18.73 -27.18
CA HIS A 548 1.85 -18.81 -26.24
C HIS A 548 2.31 -19.29 -24.86
N ALA A 549 3.14 -20.34 -24.81
CA ALA A 549 3.68 -20.89 -23.56
C ALA A 549 4.54 -19.89 -22.79
N VAL A 550 5.47 -19.19 -23.44
CA VAL A 550 6.28 -18.16 -22.75
C VAL A 550 5.45 -16.95 -22.33
N THR A 551 4.41 -16.58 -23.09
CA THR A 551 3.51 -15.48 -22.70
C THR A 551 2.61 -15.87 -21.52
N ALA A 552 2.18 -17.14 -21.45
CA ALA A 552 1.45 -17.66 -20.29
C ALA A 552 2.34 -17.63 -19.03
N LEU A 553 3.58 -18.12 -19.10
CA LEU A 553 4.53 -18.06 -17.99
C LEU A 553 4.87 -16.62 -17.58
N LEU A 554 5.02 -15.69 -18.53
CA LEU A 554 5.17 -14.26 -18.25
C LEU A 554 3.96 -13.72 -17.47
N ASN A 555 2.74 -13.96 -17.95
CA ASN A 555 1.51 -13.53 -17.30
C ASN A 555 1.36 -14.12 -15.88
N LEU A 556 1.71 -15.39 -15.70
CA LEU A 556 1.71 -16.08 -14.40
C LEU A 556 2.75 -15.49 -13.43
N SER A 557 3.94 -15.13 -13.92
CA SER A 557 5.04 -14.56 -13.12
C SER A 557 4.74 -13.21 -12.46
N ILE A 558 3.64 -12.54 -12.85
CA ILE A 558 3.17 -11.31 -12.21
C ILE A 558 2.65 -11.59 -10.78
N CYS A 559 2.22 -12.83 -10.49
CA CYS A 559 1.87 -13.26 -9.14
C CYS A 559 3.12 -13.75 -8.39
N GLU A 560 3.46 -13.15 -7.25
CA GLU A 560 4.68 -13.46 -6.48
C GLU A 560 4.79 -14.94 -6.07
N LYS A 561 3.67 -15.54 -5.61
CA LYS A 561 3.61 -16.96 -5.24
C LYS A 561 3.93 -17.88 -6.43
N ILE A 562 3.51 -17.51 -7.64
CA ILE A 562 3.70 -18.31 -8.85
C ILE A 562 5.08 -18.05 -9.47
N LYS A 563 5.58 -16.81 -9.40
CA LYS A 563 6.95 -16.45 -9.80
C LYS A 563 7.99 -17.33 -9.09
N ALA A 564 7.80 -17.57 -7.79
CA ALA A 564 8.63 -18.51 -7.03
C ALA A 564 8.53 -19.95 -7.57
N MET A 565 7.32 -20.45 -7.84
CA MET A 565 7.11 -21.80 -8.41
C MET A 565 7.73 -21.95 -9.82
N ILE A 566 7.57 -20.96 -10.71
CA ILE A 566 8.21 -20.95 -12.04
C ILE A 566 9.75 -21.02 -11.92
N GLY A 567 10.33 -20.37 -10.91
CA GLY A 567 11.74 -20.48 -10.60
C GLY A 567 12.15 -21.88 -10.11
N GLN A 568 11.35 -22.47 -9.22
CA GLN A 568 11.58 -23.80 -8.64
C GLN A 568 11.47 -24.92 -9.68
N GLU A 569 10.51 -24.82 -10.62
CA GLU A 569 10.33 -25.71 -11.78
C GLU A 569 11.42 -25.52 -12.88
N GLY A 570 12.52 -24.81 -12.57
CA GLY A 570 13.73 -24.80 -13.40
C GLY A 570 13.65 -23.99 -14.70
N ALA A 571 12.71 -23.05 -14.83
CA ALA A 571 12.42 -22.31 -16.07
C ALA A 571 13.59 -21.52 -16.71
N ILE A 572 14.74 -21.37 -16.03
CA ILE A 572 15.87 -20.54 -16.49
C ILE A 572 16.41 -21.00 -17.86
N GLU A 573 16.88 -22.24 -18.01
CA GLU A 573 17.42 -22.71 -19.28
C GLU A 573 16.37 -22.82 -20.41
N PRO A 574 15.13 -23.28 -20.15
CA PRO A 574 14.01 -23.17 -21.10
C PRO A 574 13.77 -21.73 -21.62
N LEU A 575 13.81 -20.72 -20.74
CA LEU A 575 13.69 -19.31 -21.16
C LEU A 575 14.90 -18.83 -21.98
N ILE A 576 16.11 -19.33 -21.68
CA ILE A 576 17.33 -19.05 -22.46
C ILE A 576 17.27 -19.70 -23.84
N TYR A 577 16.65 -20.88 -23.97
CA TYR A 577 16.37 -21.49 -25.27
C TYR A 577 15.44 -20.61 -26.10
N VAL A 578 14.31 -20.15 -25.54
CA VAL A 578 13.37 -19.25 -26.25
C VAL A 578 14.03 -17.93 -26.65
N LEU A 579 14.87 -17.32 -25.80
CA LEU A 579 15.64 -16.11 -26.12
C LEU A 579 16.54 -16.26 -27.36
N ARG A 580 16.95 -17.49 -27.68
CA ARG A 580 17.81 -17.83 -28.83
C ARG A 580 17.03 -18.34 -30.05
N THR A 581 16.00 -19.17 -29.85
CA THR A 581 15.33 -19.94 -30.92
C THR A 581 13.89 -19.50 -31.23
N GLY A 582 13.33 -18.57 -30.44
CA GLY A 582 11.96 -18.08 -30.61
C GLY A 582 11.77 -17.10 -31.77
N ASN A 583 10.51 -16.87 -32.15
CA ASN A 583 10.13 -15.73 -32.99
C ASN A 583 10.33 -14.40 -32.21
N ALA A 584 10.06 -13.25 -32.85
CA ALA A 584 10.24 -11.94 -32.22
C ALA A 584 9.45 -11.81 -30.90
N GLY A 585 8.14 -12.12 -30.91
CA GLY A 585 7.27 -12.03 -29.73
C GLY A 585 7.70 -12.98 -28.59
N ALA A 586 8.12 -14.19 -28.92
CA ALA A 586 8.61 -15.17 -27.94
C ALA A 586 9.91 -14.71 -27.29
N ARG A 587 10.86 -14.15 -28.07
CA ARG A 587 12.11 -13.59 -27.54
C ARG A 587 11.87 -12.35 -26.67
N GLU A 588 10.95 -11.46 -27.06
CA GLU A 588 10.48 -10.33 -26.24
C GLU A 588 9.89 -10.79 -24.90
N ASN A 589 8.90 -11.68 -24.95
CA ASN A 589 8.23 -12.21 -23.77
C ASN A 589 9.17 -13.03 -22.88
N ALA A 590 10.14 -13.74 -23.44
CA ALA A 590 11.19 -14.44 -22.68
C ALA A 590 12.11 -13.46 -21.95
N ALA A 591 12.50 -12.33 -22.56
CA ALA A 591 13.28 -11.30 -21.89
C ALA A 591 12.50 -10.67 -20.73
N ALA A 592 11.21 -10.39 -20.91
CA ALA A 592 10.32 -9.91 -19.86
C ALA A 592 10.13 -10.95 -18.72
N ALA A 593 10.03 -12.24 -19.04
CA ALA A 593 9.93 -13.31 -18.03
C ALA A 593 11.24 -13.47 -17.24
N VAL A 594 12.40 -13.39 -17.90
CA VAL A 594 13.73 -13.40 -17.27
C VAL A 594 13.91 -12.16 -16.37
N PHE A 595 13.43 -10.98 -16.80
CA PHE A 595 13.36 -9.80 -15.93
C PHE A 595 12.50 -10.07 -14.69
N SER A 596 11.27 -10.56 -14.87
CA SER A 596 10.33 -10.86 -13.78
C SER A 596 10.93 -11.82 -12.73
N LEU A 597 11.53 -12.94 -13.17
CA LEU A 597 12.22 -13.88 -12.27
C LEU A 597 13.41 -13.24 -11.55
N SER A 598 14.19 -12.39 -12.25
CA SER A 598 15.37 -11.73 -11.65
C SER A 598 15.05 -10.69 -10.55
N LEU A 599 13.77 -10.34 -10.35
CA LEU A 599 13.34 -9.57 -9.20
C LEU A 599 13.65 -10.32 -7.89
N LEU A 600 13.46 -11.64 -7.87
CA LEU A 600 13.87 -12.52 -6.78
C LEU A 600 15.40 -12.64 -6.75
N GLU A 601 16.02 -12.38 -5.59
CA GLU A 601 17.48 -12.27 -5.47
C GLU A 601 18.23 -13.57 -5.82
N GLU A 602 17.75 -14.71 -5.33
CA GLU A 602 18.30 -16.03 -5.66
C GLU A 602 18.38 -16.24 -7.18
N TYR A 603 17.31 -15.87 -7.90
CA TYR A 603 17.19 -16.03 -9.34
C TYR A 603 18.03 -14.99 -10.09
N ARG A 604 18.18 -13.76 -9.58
CA ARG A 604 19.10 -12.75 -10.09
C ARG A 604 20.55 -13.24 -10.13
N ILE A 605 20.96 -13.99 -9.09
CA ILE A 605 22.29 -14.60 -8.99
C ILE A 605 22.41 -15.81 -9.93
N LYS A 606 21.40 -16.69 -9.99
CA LYS A 606 21.37 -17.85 -10.91
C LYS A 606 21.41 -17.42 -12.39
N ILE A 607 20.44 -16.61 -12.83
CA ILE A 607 20.30 -16.11 -14.22
C ILE A 607 21.57 -15.36 -14.66
N GLY A 608 22.19 -14.60 -13.76
CA GLY A 608 23.43 -13.88 -14.04
C GLY A 608 24.66 -14.78 -14.26
N ARG A 609 24.60 -16.06 -13.87
CA ARG A 609 25.67 -17.07 -14.05
C ARG A 609 25.42 -18.00 -15.23
N THR A 610 24.23 -18.00 -15.83
CA THR A 610 23.88 -18.86 -16.97
C THR A 610 24.03 -18.16 -18.33
N GLY A 611 23.66 -18.85 -19.41
CA GLY A 611 23.72 -18.34 -20.78
C GLY A 611 22.75 -17.20 -21.11
N ALA A 612 21.96 -16.70 -20.15
CA ALA A 612 20.98 -15.64 -20.32
C ALA A 612 21.60 -14.30 -20.71
N VAL A 613 22.69 -13.90 -20.04
CA VAL A 613 23.33 -12.59 -20.25
C VAL A 613 23.74 -12.39 -21.71
N LYS A 614 24.32 -13.43 -22.35
CA LYS A 614 24.68 -13.39 -23.78
C LYS A 614 23.45 -13.25 -24.68
N ALA A 615 22.41 -14.06 -24.44
CA ALA A 615 21.20 -14.06 -25.26
C ALA A 615 20.40 -12.74 -25.14
N LEU A 616 20.41 -12.10 -23.95
CA LEU A 616 19.85 -10.76 -23.74
C LEU A 616 20.65 -9.68 -24.50
N VAL A 617 21.98 -9.76 -24.55
CA VAL A 617 22.80 -8.82 -25.35
C VAL A 617 22.61 -9.04 -26.85
N GLU A 618 22.49 -10.29 -27.30
CA GLU A 618 22.14 -10.63 -28.69
C GLU A 618 20.76 -10.05 -29.07
N LEU A 619 19.77 -10.08 -28.17
CA LEU A 619 18.47 -9.42 -28.36
C LEU A 619 18.57 -7.88 -28.29
N LEU A 620 19.43 -7.32 -27.44
CA LEU A 620 19.68 -5.88 -27.36
C LEU A 620 20.32 -5.32 -28.65
N GLY A 621 21.09 -6.14 -29.38
CA GLY A 621 21.61 -5.81 -30.72
C GLY A 621 20.58 -6.04 -31.83
N SER A 622 20.03 -7.25 -31.93
CA SER A 622 19.26 -7.71 -33.10
C SER A 622 17.74 -7.62 -32.98
N GLY A 623 17.20 -7.24 -31.81
CA GLY A 623 15.76 -7.28 -31.53
C GLY A 623 14.95 -6.14 -32.15
N SER A 624 13.62 -6.28 -32.07
CA SER A 624 12.69 -5.17 -32.24
C SER A 624 12.94 -4.09 -31.17
N MET A 625 12.36 -2.89 -31.32
CA MET A 625 12.46 -1.86 -30.27
C MET A 625 11.87 -2.32 -28.93
N ARG A 626 10.84 -3.17 -28.96
CA ARG A 626 10.31 -3.83 -27.75
C ARG A 626 11.32 -4.83 -27.17
N GLY A 627 11.89 -5.70 -28.00
CA GLY A 627 12.89 -6.68 -27.55
C GLY A 627 14.13 -6.01 -26.96
N LYS A 628 14.55 -4.87 -27.50
CA LYS A 628 15.64 -4.05 -26.96
C LYS A 628 15.28 -3.39 -25.63
N LYS A 629 14.04 -2.91 -25.47
CA LYS A 629 13.51 -2.39 -24.20
C LYS A 629 13.47 -3.48 -23.12
N ASP A 630 12.92 -4.64 -23.43
CA ASP A 630 12.75 -5.75 -22.49
C ASP A 630 14.12 -6.36 -22.12
N ALA A 631 15.04 -6.50 -23.08
CA ALA A 631 16.43 -6.90 -22.83
C ALA A 631 17.21 -5.89 -21.97
N ALA A 632 17.11 -4.58 -22.26
CA ALA A 632 17.75 -3.55 -21.44
C ALA A 632 17.22 -3.54 -20.00
N THR A 633 15.92 -3.79 -19.82
CA THR A 633 15.28 -3.84 -18.49
C THR A 633 15.73 -5.08 -17.70
N ALA A 634 15.84 -6.24 -18.35
CA ALA A 634 16.42 -7.45 -17.75
C ALA A 634 17.90 -7.24 -17.37
N LEU A 635 18.71 -6.67 -18.27
CA LEU A 635 20.13 -6.39 -18.02
C LEU A 635 20.34 -5.34 -16.93
N PHE A 636 19.47 -4.32 -16.83
CA PHE A 636 19.48 -3.36 -15.73
C PHE A 636 19.34 -4.07 -14.38
N ASN A 637 18.29 -4.87 -14.21
CA ASN A 637 18.03 -5.54 -12.94
C ASN A 637 19.09 -6.60 -12.60
N LEU A 638 19.60 -7.33 -13.60
CA LEU A 638 20.73 -8.26 -13.40
C LEU A 638 22.03 -7.53 -13.01
N SER A 639 22.28 -6.32 -13.53
CA SER A 639 23.46 -5.50 -13.23
C SER A 639 23.48 -4.87 -11.83
N ILE A 640 22.38 -4.96 -11.07
CA ILE A 640 22.37 -4.53 -9.66
C ILE A 640 23.33 -5.41 -8.84
N TYR A 641 23.39 -6.71 -9.14
CA TYR A 641 24.32 -7.64 -8.50
C TYR A 641 25.73 -7.50 -9.11
N HIS A 642 26.75 -7.35 -8.27
CA HIS A 642 28.07 -6.87 -8.67
C HIS A 642 28.78 -7.78 -9.68
N GLU A 643 28.78 -9.09 -9.41
CA GLU A 643 29.44 -10.13 -10.20
C GLU A 643 28.83 -10.30 -11.60
N ASN A 644 27.60 -9.84 -11.81
CA ASN A 644 26.95 -9.87 -13.11
C ASN A 644 27.44 -8.75 -14.03
N LYS A 645 27.90 -7.61 -13.48
CA LYS A 645 28.38 -6.45 -14.26
C LYS A 645 29.50 -6.85 -15.21
N ALA A 646 30.50 -7.57 -14.71
CA ALA A 646 31.62 -8.08 -15.50
C ALA A 646 31.15 -8.97 -16.67
N ARG A 647 30.20 -9.88 -16.42
CA ARG A 647 29.62 -10.78 -17.45
C ARG A 647 28.84 -10.00 -18.52
N ILE A 648 28.09 -8.98 -18.13
CA ILE A 648 27.33 -8.11 -19.04
C ILE A 648 28.28 -7.32 -19.95
N ILE A 649 29.41 -6.82 -19.41
CA ILE A 649 30.45 -6.14 -20.19
C ILE A 649 31.16 -7.12 -21.14
N GLN A 650 31.57 -8.30 -20.65
CA GLN A 650 32.21 -9.35 -21.44
C GLN A 650 31.33 -9.87 -22.58
N ALA A 651 30.00 -9.87 -22.40
CA ALA A 651 29.03 -10.22 -23.44
C ALA A 651 28.88 -9.14 -24.54
N GLY A 652 29.51 -7.97 -24.40
CA GLY A 652 29.45 -6.88 -25.38
C GLY A 652 28.23 -5.96 -25.26
N ALA A 653 27.61 -5.86 -24.07
CA ALA A 653 26.43 -5.02 -23.87
C ALA A 653 26.69 -3.54 -24.17
N VAL A 654 27.86 -3.03 -23.76
CA VAL A 654 28.17 -1.59 -23.75
C VAL A 654 28.08 -0.95 -25.14
N LYS A 655 28.58 -1.64 -26.19
CA LYS A 655 28.45 -1.21 -27.60
C LYS A 655 27.01 -0.92 -27.99
N HIS A 656 26.11 -1.85 -27.67
CA HIS A 656 24.70 -1.76 -28.00
C HIS A 656 23.98 -0.70 -27.15
N LEU A 657 24.36 -0.57 -25.88
CA LEU A 657 23.83 0.45 -24.96
C LEU A 657 24.25 1.87 -25.40
N VAL A 658 25.50 2.10 -25.78
CA VAL A 658 25.95 3.41 -26.29
C VAL A 658 25.23 3.76 -27.60
N HIS A 659 25.05 2.80 -28.51
CA HIS A 659 24.25 3.01 -29.73
C HIS A 659 22.76 3.32 -29.46
N LEU A 660 22.25 3.01 -28.26
CA LEU A 660 20.88 3.30 -27.79
C LEU A 660 20.79 4.60 -26.95
N LEU A 661 21.89 5.35 -26.80
CA LEU A 661 21.88 6.71 -26.25
C LEU A 661 21.41 7.78 -27.25
N ASP A 662 21.35 7.42 -28.54
CA ASP A 662 20.75 8.22 -29.61
C ASP A 662 19.29 8.60 -29.28
N PRO A 663 18.96 9.92 -29.17
CA PRO A 663 17.61 10.38 -28.86
C PRO A 663 16.53 9.86 -29.82
N ALA A 664 16.85 9.66 -31.11
CA ALA A 664 15.91 9.17 -32.12
C ALA A 664 15.47 7.71 -31.90
N LYS A 665 16.04 7.01 -30.91
CA LYS A 665 15.70 5.63 -30.55
C LYS A 665 14.83 5.52 -29.29
N GLU A 666 14.47 6.63 -28.63
CA GLU A 666 13.63 6.70 -27.41
C GLU A 666 14.11 5.83 -26.21
N MET A 667 15.31 5.26 -26.31
CA MET A 667 15.84 4.25 -25.40
C MET A 667 16.87 4.80 -24.40
N VAL A 668 17.23 6.07 -24.54
CA VAL A 668 18.28 6.80 -23.78
C VAL A 668 18.23 6.50 -22.28
N ASP A 669 17.12 6.82 -21.61
CA ASP A 669 16.91 6.62 -20.16
C ASP A 669 17.15 5.17 -19.70
N LYS A 670 16.82 4.19 -20.55
CA LYS A 670 16.90 2.76 -20.23
C LYS A 670 18.33 2.28 -20.45
N ALA A 671 18.95 2.66 -21.56
CA ALA A 671 20.33 2.34 -21.88
C ALA A 671 21.31 2.95 -20.87
N ILE A 672 21.13 4.24 -20.53
CA ILE A 672 22.01 4.93 -19.58
C ILE A 672 21.88 4.43 -18.14
N ALA A 673 20.72 3.94 -17.73
CA ALA A 673 20.55 3.30 -16.42
C ALA A 673 21.39 2.01 -16.30
N VAL A 674 21.49 1.21 -17.37
CA VAL A 674 22.40 0.06 -17.41
C VAL A 674 23.86 0.53 -17.40
N LEU A 675 24.23 1.53 -18.22
CA LEU A 675 25.59 2.05 -18.26
C LEU A 675 26.05 2.62 -16.91
N ALA A 676 25.17 3.31 -16.18
CA ALA A 676 25.46 3.80 -14.84
C ALA A 676 25.81 2.65 -13.87
N ASN A 677 25.02 1.56 -13.85
CA ASN A 677 25.31 0.38 -13.03
C ASN A 677 26.63 -0.31 -13.44
N LEU A 678 26.93 -0.39 -14.74
CA LEU A 678 28.17 -0.99 -15.24
C LEU A 678 29.40 -0.11 -14.95
N SER A 679 29.25 1.21 -14.96
CA SER A 679 30.34 2.16 -14.72
C SER A 679 30.95 2.07 -13.32
N THR A 680 30.26 1.45 -12.35
CA THR A 680 30.78 1.27 -10.99
C THR A 680 31.93 0.25 -10.91
N ILE A 681 32.35 -0.37 -12.02
CA ILE A 681 33.55 -1.21 -12.10
C ILE A 681 34.47 -0.77 -13.26
N SER A 682 35.77 -1.04 -13.11
CA SER A 682 36.83 -0.47 -13.95
C SER A 682 36.71 -0.84 -15.43
N GLU A 683 36.27 -2.07 -15.68
CA GLU A 683 36.03 -2.68 -16.98
C GLU A 683 34.83 -2.01 -17.67
N GLY A 684 33.84 -1.56 -16.89
CA GLY A 684 32.69 -0.82 -17.40
C GLY A 684 33.08 0.60 -17.82
N CYS A 685 33.83 1.31 -16.97
CA CYS A 685 34.45 2.59 -17.34
C CYS A 685 35.28 2.48 -18.63
N LEU A 686 36.11 1.44 -18.72
CA LEU A 686 36.98 1.19 -19.88
C LEU A 686 36.18 0.86 -21.16
N ALA A 687 35.12 0.06 -21.05
CA ALA A 687 34.24 -0.24 -22.18
C ALA A 687 33.46 1.00 -22.64
N ILE A 688 32.90 1.78 -21.71
CA ILE A 688 32.14 3.01 -22.02
C ILE A 688 33.02 4.02 -22.77
N ALA A 689 34.27 4.20 -22.34
CA ALA A 689 35.22 5.07 -23.04
C ALA A 689 35.63 4.54 -24.42
N ARG A 690 35.76 3.22 -24.59
CA ARG A 690 36.15 2.59 -25.88
C ARG A 690 35.05 2.63 -26.93
N GLU A 691 33.79 2.43 -26.53
CA GLU A 691 32.63 2.42 -27.43
C GLU A 691 32.10 3.83 -27.75
N GLY A 692 32.85 4.90 -27.40
CA GLY A 692 32.46 6.28 -27.71
C GLY A 692 31.36 6.86 -26.81
N GLY A 693 31.18 6.33 -25.60
CA GLY A 693 30.10 6.75 -24.70
C GLY A 693 30.28 8.14 -24.08
N ILE A 694 31.51 8.68 -23.99
CA ILE A 694 31.74 9.95 -23.27
C ILE A 694 31.02 11.15 -23.92
N PRO A 695 31.13 11.43 -25.24
CA PRO A 695 30.40 12.54 -25.86
C PRO A 695 28.88 12.44 -25.67
N ALA A 696 28.30 11.25 -25.90
CA ALA A 696 26.87 11.01 -25.72
C ALA A 696 26.41 11.21 -24.25
N LEU A 697 27.24 10.82 -23.27
CA LEU A 697 26.96 11.11 -21.87
C LEU A 697 26.98 12.61 -21.56
N VAL A 698 27.86 13.38 -22.19
CA VAL A 698 27.92 14.85 -22.02
C VAL A 698 26.72 15.53 -22.68
N GLU A 699 26.35 15.12 -23.90
CA GLU A 699 25.14 15.58 -24.58
C GLU A 699 23.89 15.35 -23.71
N ILE A 700 23.77 14.16 -23.09
CA ILE A 700 22.63 13.83 -22.23
C ILE A 700 22.61 14.68 -20.94
N VAL A 701 23.74 15.15 -20.42
CA VAL A 701 23.77 16.14 -19.31
C VAL A 701 23.15 17.48 -19.73
N GLU A 702 23.22 17.85 -21.01
CA GLU A 702 22.67 19.09 -21.56
C GLU A 702 21.21 18.95 -22.02
N THR A 703 20.91 17.95 -22.86
CA THR A 703 19.61 17.83 -23.57
C THR A 703 18.67 16.77 -22.98
N GLY A 704 19.19 15.81 -22.21
CA GLY A 704 18.44 14.63 -21.76
C GLY A 704 17.31 14.89 -20.75
N SER A 705 16.54 13.83 -20.48
CA SER A 705 15.49 13.83 -19.45
C SER A 705 16.08 14.09 -18.06
N ALA A 706 15.23 14.44 -17.08
CA ALA A 706 15.67 14.60 -15.69
C ALA A 706 16.37 13.35 -15.12
N ARG A 707 15.94 12.15 -15.52
CA ARG A 707 16.56 10.87 -15.14
C ARG A 707 17.82 10.57 -15.96
N GLY A 708 17.80 10.89 -17.26
CA GLY A 708 18.96 10.78 -18.15
C GLY A 708 20.13 11.62 -17.64
N LYS A 709 19.89 12.90 -17.33
CA LYS A 709 20.88 13.84 -16.77
C LYS A 709 21.49 13.35 -15.46
N GLU A 710 20.67 12.81 -14.57
CA GLU A 710 21.12 12.24 -13.28
C GLU A 710 22.03 11.01 -13.48
N ASN A 711 21.62 10.08 -14.34
CA ASN A 711 22.40 8.88 -14.67
C ASN A 711 23.68 9.24 -15.46
N ALA A 712 23.64 10.25 -16.32
CA ALA A 712 24.80 10.74 -17.06
C ALA A 712 25.86 11.35 -16.13
N ALA A 713 25.46 12.31 -15.28
CA ALA A 713 26.35 12.88 -14.27
C ALA A 713 26.91 11.81 -13.32
N THR A 714 26.11 10.82 -12.94
CA THR A 714 26.56 9.67 -12.15
C THR A 714 27.61 8.83 -12.89
N THR A 715 27.38 8.49 -14.16
CA THR A 715 28.29 7.68 -14.99
C THR A 715 29.63 8.39 -15.20
N LEU A 716 29.58 9.68 -15.56
CA LEU A 716 30.76 10.53 -15.73
C LEU A 716 31.56 10.66 -14.42
N LEU A 717 30.88 10.77 -13.27
CA LEU A 717 31.52 10.80 -11.95
C LEU A 717 32.23 9.48 -11.61
N GLN A 718 31.60 8.31 -11.84
CA GLN A 718 32.26 7.02 -11.62
C GLN A 718 33.51 6.87 -12.51
N MET A 719 33.42 7.26 -13.78
CA MET A 719 34.57 7.29 -14.68
C MET A 719 35.70 8.19 -14.15
N CYS A 720 35.37 9.40 -13.66
CA CYS A 720 36.35 10.30 -13.07
C CYS A 720 37.03 9.71 -11.83
N MET A 721 36.24 9.10 -10.93
CA MET A 721 36.76 8.44 -9.72
C MET A 721 37.65 7.23 -10.04
N ASN A 722 37.38 6.50 -11.13
CA ASN A 722 38.19 5.37 -11.57
C ASN A 722 39.53 5.79 -12.21
N SER A 723 39.60 6.92 -12.92
CA SER A 723 40.89 7.39 -13.47
C SER A 723 40.91 8.88 -13.87
N PRO A 724 41.98 9.64 -13.55
CA PRO A 724 42.18 11.00 -14.06
C PRO A 724 42.31 11.06 -15.59
N LYS A 725 42.56 9.94 -16.29
CA LYS A 725 42.49 9.90 -17.76
C LYS A 725 41.09 10.24 -18.26
N TYR A 726 40.05 9.72 -17.62
CA TYR A 726 38.67 9.99 -18.03
C TYR A 726 38.28 11.43 -17.71
N CYS A 727 38.78 12.01 -16.61
CA CYS A 727 38.58 13.44 -16.32
C CYS A 727 39.09 14.35 -17.44
N LYS A 728 40.26 14.05 -18.02
CA LYS A 728 40.79 14.83 -19.16
C LYS A 728 39.87 14.73 -20.38
N LEU A 729 39.42 13.53 -20.73
CA LEU A 729 38.50 13.31 -21.86
C LEU A 729 37.16 14.04 -21.64
N ILE A 730 36.54 13.90 -20.46
CA ILE A 730 35.24 14.53 -20.13
C ILE A 730 35.35 16.07 -20.13
N LEU A 731 36.52 16.62 -19.76
CA LEU A 731 36.79 18.06 -19.89
C LEU A 731 37.07 18.51 -21.34
N GLN A 732 37.57 17.64 -22.21
CA GLN A 732 37.78 17.91 -23.64
C GLN A 732 36.46 17.90 -24.41
N GLU A 733 35.52 17.00 -24.07
CA GLU A 733 34.14 17.01 -24.58
C GLU A 733 33.28 18.16 -24.03
N GLY A 734 33.88 19.16 -23.36
CA GLY A 734 33.20 20.39 -22.98
C GLY A 734 32.19 20.28 -21.83
N ALA A 735 32.21 19.22 -21.01
CA ALA A 735 31.16 18.94 -20.02
C ALA A 735 30.89 20.02 -18.94
N VAL A 736 31.73 21.05 -18.80
CA VAL A 736 31.65 22.00 -17.69
C VAL A 736 30.39 22.87 -17.71
N PRO A 737 29.98 23.56 -18.80
CA PRO A 737 28.77 24.37 -18.78
C PRO A 737 27.48 23.55 -18.57
N PRO A 738 27.27 22.37 -19.22
CA PRO A 738 26.14 21.49 -18.91
C PRO A 738 26.09 21.06 -17.43
N LEU A 739 27.23 20.70 -16.84
CA LEU A 739 27.29 20.33 -15.41
C LEU A 739 27.04 21.53 -14.48
N VAL A 740 27.50 22.73 -14.82
CA VAL A 740 27.20 23.95 -14.05
C VAL A 740 25.70 24.26 -14.11
N ALA A 741 25.09 24.20 -15.29
CA ALA A 741 23.64 24.35 -15.43
C ALA A 741 22.88 23.29 -14.61
N LEU A 742 23.26 22.00 -14.74
CA LEU A 742 22.65 20.91 -13.99
C LEU A 742 22.78 21.07 -12.47
N SER A 743 23.90 21.65 -11.99
CA SER A 743 24.09 21.96 -10.57
C SER A 743 23.15 23.05 -10.02
N GLN A 744 22.56 23.86 -10.90
CA GLN A 744 21.65 24.96 -10.58
C GLN A 744 20.17 24.61 -10.82
N SER A 745 19.85 23.85 -11.88
CA SER A 745 18.46 23.57 -12.30
C SER A 745 18.03 22.09 -12.24
N GLY A 746 18.93 21.14 -11.97
CA GLY A 746 18.62 19.71 -11.95
C GLY A 746 17.74 19.22 -10.79
N THR A 747 17.40 17.92 -10.81
CA THR A 747 16.84 17.22 -9.62
C THR A 747 17.80 17.33 -8.43
N PRO A 748 17.37 17.19 -7.17
CA PRO A 748 18.27 17.25 -6.02
C PRO A 748 19.48 16.31 -6.13
N ARG A 749 19.28 15.09 -6.66
CA ARG A 749 20.34 14.10 -6.87
C ARG A 749 21.19 14.41 -8.11
N ALA A 750 20.62 14.94 -9.20
CA ALA A 750 21.40 15.41 -10.33
C ALA A 750 22.29 16.61 -9.97
N LYS A 751 21.79 17.55 -9.14
CA LYS A 751 22.56 18.65 -8.55
C LYS A 751 23.71 18.14 -7.70
N GLU A 752 23.44 17.21 -6.78
CA GLU A 752 24.44 16.57 -5.93
C GLU A 752 25.58 15.93 -6.77
N LYS A 753 25.25 15.17 -7.82
CA LYS A 753 26.25 14.50 -8.66
C LYS A 753 27.00 15.46 -9.59
N ALA A 754 26.34 16.48 -10.12
CA ALA A 754 27.00 17.55 -10.86
C ALA A 754 27.99 18.34 -9.98
N GLN A 755 27.61 18.67 -8.73
CA GLN A 755 28.48 19.34 -7.77
C GLN A 755 29.67 18.46 -7.35
N GLN A 756 29.46 17.15 -7.11
CA GLN A 756 30.54 16.21 -6.82
C GLN A 756 31.54 16.10 -7.99
N LEU A 757 31.05 16.05 -9.23
CA LEU A 757 31.89 15.99 -10.43
C LEU A 757 32.67 17.30 -10.67
N LEU A 758 32.01 18.45 -10.55
CA LEU A 758 32.67 19.76 -10.64
C LEU A 758 33.71 19.98 -9.53
N SER A 759 33.44 19.50 -8.31
CA SER A 759 34.40 19.49 -7.20
C SER A 759 35.61 18.60 -7.52
N HIS A 760 35.38 17.39 -8.04
CA HIS A 760 36.46 16.48 -8.45
C HIS A 760 37.37 17.10 -9.53
N PHE A 761 36.82 17.85 -10.48
CA PHE A 761 37.61 18.59 -11.48
C PHE A 761 38.45 19.73 -10.89
N ARG A 762 37.99 20.41 -9.83
CA ARG A 762 38.77 21.44 -9.11
C ARG A 762 39.94 20.79 -8.37
N ASN A 763 39.65 19.77 -7.57
CA ASN A 763 40.64 19.07 -6.75
C ASN A 763 41.75 18.42 -7.61
N GLN A 764 41.44 17.91 -8.81
CA GLN A 764 42.47 17.43 -9.73
C GLN A 764 43.34 18.54 -10.34
N ARG A 765 42.81 19.74 -10.60
CA ARG A 765 43.61 20.89 -11.06
C ARG A 765 44.55 21.36 -9.96
N GLU A 766 44.05 21.52 -8.74
CA GLU A 766 44.83 21.93 -7.56
C GLU A 766 45.92 20.90 -7.21
N GLY A 767 45.57 19.60 -7.16
CA GLY A 767 46.51 18.52 -6.93
C GLY A 767 47.57 18.36 -8.05
N SER A 768 47.28 18.85 -9.27
CA SER A 768 48.27 18.94 -10.35
C SER A 768 49.20 20.14 -10.18
N ALA A 769 48.67 21.30 -9.81
CA ALA A 769 49.44 22.51 -9.55
C ALA A 769 50.44 22.33 -8.39
N VAL A 770 50.00 21.73 -7.28
CA VAL A 770 50.86 21.47 -6.10
C VAL A 770 52.00 20.49 -6.40
N ARG A 771 51.85 19.58 -7.39
CA ARG A 771 52.94 18.70 -7.85
C ARG A 771 53.85 19.35 -8.89
N GLY A 772 53.39 20.37 -9.61
CA GLY A 772 54.18 21.13 -10.58
C GLY A 772 55.12 22.18 -9.98
N GLY A 773 55.02 22.43 -8.67
CA GLY A 773 55.88 23.36 -7.91
C GLY A 773 56.95 22.68 -7.05
N LYS A 774 57.30 21.42 -7.36
CA LYS A 774 58.46 20.70 -6.80
C LYS A 774 59.24 20.09 -7.95
N SER A 775 60.01 20.97 -8.58
CA SER A 775 60.65 20.83 -9.88
C SER A 775 61.91 21.69 -9.85
#